data_AF-A0A5C3NDG5-F1
#
_entry.id   AF-A0A5C3NDG5-F1
#
_cell.length_a   1.000
_cell.length_b   1.000
_cell.length_c   1.000
_cell.angle_alpha   90.00
_cell.angle_beta   90.00
_cell.angle_gamma   90.00
#
_symmetry.space_group_name_H-M   'P 1'
#
loop_
_entity.id
_entity.type
_entity.pdbx_description
1 polymer ?
#
loop_
_entity_poly.entity_id
_entity_poly.type
_entity_poly.pdbx_seq_one_letter_code
_entity_poly.pdbx_strand_id
1 'polypeptide(L)'
;MGRKRSGDAAALSGQDGETKSSSSKRKKEQPSTSKSTRKSKSKATPTITDLNNQIKSNVAQHLQAGKTTAAYDGHIRRGKAFLEDLVRTRRAEQTMQMLNPDELLEKEAANDAGEEVIDIDILAQAFEKPPNRYSALALEMFLSEKCINQSLGESTAEGIFAAFKKMWELMDNETYRGLYSYCPETNRVRGNPAESAAVKDLYQSIRNRCRSLNGKRTHHAEAITIEEVRAIMTWSELKCPSTVEYATITDPTELFTYLVHMEMRAFIPSGYVLWTRNGELCALQGKHIQLDCPGESPYYIPHHEVMLEHRKGWQSRDGNIAHTRGHTYRIYEQSKTPEICMKTHLSRWLNFRAQVLRRPLLPDEFVFPHISTTGMIHPSQPLNHDVVQKLIDSFARDAGLTRTFSTHSFRRGGAQYRFMFAPFAQRWSLTRIRWWGGWADGEQVDTLIRYLVDDLTYTENDHSNALCPIPTQNDLIFNGDDSRAAPITAQEYREFKDAIDRRFDEFISKFFALLHGTASIPMLHGHQALHYVPEVRPTAEEVLQNPLMSSMPSGICSAEVYAPSMIIEPSHSKGSARKKGASGKGTRDIPPIPEASIPDLPKNKTAWREAIRQWEEPNPVTGCPALKDWPKDWYSGGMRLVTGAKRGQRQLIANEYNRFSRDDRVFLEVYPVATAGIKHLISAITKARQARQEAAVRRSKYGTPEERG
;
A
#
# COMPACT_ATOMS: atom_id res chain seq x y z
N MET A 1 51.36 4.01 -31.28
CA MET A 1 51.72 4.42 -32.66
C MET A 1 51.41 3.20 -33.54
N GLY A 2 50.48 3.18 -34.50
CA GLY A 2 50.38 4.01 -35.72
C GLY A 2 51.35 3.46 -36.79
N ARG A 3 50.99 3.02 -38.01
CA ARG A 3 49.76 3.12 -38.83
C ARG A 3 49.63 1.90 -39.81
N LYS A 4 48.42 1.71 -40.37
CA LYS A 4 48.03 1.34 -41.77
C LYS A 4 49.17 1.09 -42.80
N ARG A 5 49.07 0.27 -43.86
CA ARG A 5 47.91 -0.11 -44.74
C ARG A 5 48.32 -1.16 -45.81
N SER A 6 47.36 -1.88 -46.44
CA SER A 6 47.34 -2.51 -47.81
C SER A 6 48.48 -3.47 -48.25
N GLY A 7 48.28 -4.45 -49.15
CA GLY A 7 47.08 -4.93 -49.87
C GLY A 7 47.41 -6.02 -50.91
N ASP A 8 46.36 -6.71 -51.39
CA ASP A 8 46.18 -7.44 -52.67
C ASP A 8 47.10 -8.59 -53.16
N ALA A 9 46.43 -9.74 -53.42
CA ALA A 9 46.46 -10.62 -54.62
C ALA A 9 47.76 -11.43 -54.95
N ALA A 10 47.76 -12.55 -55.70
CA ALA A 10 46.73 -13.33 -56.41
C ALA A 10 47.15 -14.85 -56.44
N ALA A 11 46.23 -15.82 -56.36
CA ALA A 11 45.76 -16.70 -57.47
C ALA A 11 46.54 -18.02 -57.72
N LEU A 12 45.89 -18.95 -58.47
CA LEU A 12 46.38 -20.24 -59.02
C LEU A 12 46.51 -21.41 -58.00
N SER A 13 45.57 -22.38 -57.97
CA SER A 13 45.42 -23.59 -58.84
C SER A 13 46.47 -24.68 -58.58
N GLY A 14 46.17 -25.97 -58.39
CA GLY A 14 44.89 -26.71 -58.39
C GLY A 14 45.15 -28.20 -58.73
N GLN A 15 44.22 -29.11 -58.38
CA GLN A 15 44.14 -30.53 -58.84
C GLN A 15 45.31 -31.47 -58.43
N ASP A 16 45.22 -32.81 -58.44
CA ASP A 16 44.13 -33.80 -58.26
C ASP A 16 44.77 -35.19 -57.99
N GLY A 17 43.97 -36.20 -57.61
CA GLY A 17 44.37 -37.64 -57.59
C GLY A 17 44.74 -38.19 -56.20
N GLU A 18 43.98 -39.10 -55.56
CA GLU A 18 43.71 -40.52 -55.89
C GLU A 18 44.94 -41.46 -55.72
N THR A 19 44.87 -42.68 -55.15
CA THR A 19 43.79 -43.45 -54.48
C THR A 19 44.34 -44.64 -53.65
N LYS A 20 43.57 -45.12 -52.64
CA LYS A 20 43.53 -46.51 -52.06
C LYS A 20 44.83 -47.02 -51.37
N SER A 21 44.88 -47.99 -50.43
CA SER A 21 43.96 -48.90 -49.71
C SER A 21 44.69 -49.44 -48.44
N SER A 22 44.12 -50.03 -47.36
CA SER A 22 42.75 -50.18 -46.83
C SER A 22 42.77 -50.74 -45.37
N SER A 23 42.12 -51.88 -45.06
CA SER A 23 42.10 -52.66 -43.79
C SER A 23 41.80 -51.90 -42.47
N SER A 24 40.57 -51.66 -42.00
CA SER A 24 39.39 -52.54 -41.76
C SER A 24 39.41 -53.41 -40.49
N LYS A 25 38.69 -52.98 -39.45
CA LYS A 25 37.86 -53.87 -38.61
C LYS A 25 36.56 -53.14 -38.19
N ARG A 26 35.42 -53.75 -38.54
CA ARG A 26 34.01 -53.35 -38.27
C ARG A 26 33.62 -53.81 -36.85
N LYS A 27 32.58 -53.34 -36.13
CA LYS A 27 31.19 -52.84 -36.37
C LYS A 27 30.74 -52.19 -35.00
N LYS A 28 29.64 -51.47 -34.78
CA LYS A 28 28.34 -51.27 -35.47
C LYS A 28 27.70 -49.97 -34.90
N GLU A 29 27.17 -49.08 -35.73
CA GLU A 29 26.39 -47.90 -35.30
C GLU A 29 24.88 -48.05 -35.60
N GLN A 30 24.06 -47.26 -34.90
CA GLN A 30 22.68 -46.91 -35.29
C GLN A 30 22.58 -45.39 -35.55
N PRO A 31 21.56 -44.91 -36.29
CA PRO A 31 21.79 -43.89 -37.32
C PRO A 31 21.77 -42.44 -36.84
N SER A 32 22.71 -41.66 -37.35
CA SER A 32 22.68 -40.19 -37.33
C SER A 32 21.94 -39.65 -38.56
N THR A 33 20.81 -38.97 -38.34
CA THR A 33 20.11 -38.25 -39.42
C THR A 33 20.83 -36.96 -39.77
N SER A 34 20.98 -36.71 -41.07
CA SER A 34 21.85 -35.67 -41.64
C SER A 34 21.36 -34.24 -41.43
N LYS A 35 22.33 -33.31 -41.47
CA LYS A 35 22.13 -31.86 -41.32
C LYS A 35 21.25 -31.29 -42.43
N SER A 36 20.10 -30.71 -42.07
CA SER A 36 19.45 -29.72 -42.94
C SER A 36 20.19 -28.38 -42.81
N THR A 37 20.81 -27.94 -43.90
CA THR A 37 21.42 -26.62 -44.01
C THR A 37 20.34 -25.54 -43.90
N ARG A 38 20.28 -24.89 -42.73
CA ARG A 38 19.32 -23.82 -42.44
C ARG A 38 19.67 -22.59 -43.29
N LYS A 39 19.15 -22.54 -44.54
CA LYS A 39 19.20 -21.37 -45.41
C LYS A 39 18.84 -20.13 -44.59
N SER A 40 19.76 -19.17 -44.50
CA SER A 40 19.44 -17.84 -44.02
C SER A 40 18.43 -17.25 -45.01
N LYS A 41 17.14 -17.25 -44.64
CA LYS A 41 16.20 -16.34 -45.28
C LYS A 41 16.72 -14.95 -45.00
N SER A 42 17.19 -14.25 -46.04
CA SER A 42 17.28 -12.80 -46.02
C SER A 42 15.93 -12.30 -45.52
N LYS A 43 15.91 -11.61 -44.38
CA LYS A 43 14.71 -10.88 -43.98
C LYS A 43 14.51 -9.83 -45.07
N ALA A 44 13.43 -9.97 -45.84
CA ALA A 44 13.02 -8.93 -46.76
C ALA A 44 12.96 -7.60 -45.99
N THR A 45 13.55 -6.55 -46.57
CA THR A 45 13.49 -5.21 -45.98
C THR A 45 12.02 -4.88 -45.74
N PRO A 46 11.58 -4.63 -44.49
CA PRO A 46 10.17 -4.46 -44.19
C PRO A 46 9.66 -3.22 -44.93
N THR A 47 8.51 -3.36 -45.60
CA THR A 47 7.91 -2.28 -46.39
C THR A 47 7.56 -1.12 -45.46
N ILE A 48 7.51 0.12 -45.97
CA ILE A 48 7.04 1.27 -45.18
C ILE A 48 5.66 0.99 -44.54
N THR A 49 4.78 0.28 -45.25
CA THR A 49 3.49 -0.19 -44.73
C THR A 49 3.63 -1.19 -43.57
N ASP A 50 4.57 -2.12 -43.64
CA ASP A 50 4.83 -3.12 -42.58
C ASP A 50 5.40 -2.43 -41.33
N LEU A 51 6.33 -1.49 -41.52
CA LEU A 51 6.88 -0.67 -40.44
C LEU A 51 5.79 0.21 -39.81
N ASN A 52 4.94 0.86 -40.60
CA ASN A 52 3.82 1.64 -40.09
C ASN A 52 2.81 0.80 -39.31
N ASN A 53 2.53 -0.43 -39.76
CA ASN A 53 1.66 -1.37 -39.05
C ASN A 53 2.31 -1.89 -37.77
N GLN A 54 3.62 -2.13 -37.76
CA GLN A 54 4.39 -2.49 -36.56
C GLN A 54 4.45 -1.31 -35.56
N ILE A 55 4.63 -0.08 -36.02
CA ILE A 55 4.58 1.13 -35.19
C ILE A 55 3.21 1.26 -34.55
N LYS A 56 2.12 1.21 -35.33
CA LYS A 56 0.73 1.25 -34.82
C LYS A 56 0.45 0.13 -33.81
N SER A 57 0.90 -1.10 -34.09
CA SER A 57 0.73 -2.24 -33.19
C SER A 57 1.51 -2.09 -31.88
N ASN A 58 2.78 -1.68 -31.93
CA ASN A 58 3.59 -1.43 -30.74
C ASN A 58 3.03 -0.27 -29.90
N VAL A 59 2.62 0.83 -30.54
CA VAL A 59 1.97 1.95 -29.85
C VAL A 59 0.67 1.49 -29.19
N ALA A 60 -0.19 0.73 -29.88
CA ALA A 60 -1.43 0.21 -29.30
C ALA A 60 -1.19 -0.77 -28.14
N GLN A 61 -0.13 -1.58 -28.18
CA GLN A 61 0.17 -2.58 -27.14
C GLN A 61 0.96 -2.00 -25.94
N HIS A 62 1.76 -0.96 -26.14
CA HIS A 62 2.73 -0.48 -25.15
C HIS A 62 2.57 0.98 -24.71
N LEU A 63 1.81 1.83 -25.42
CA LEU A 63 1.59 3.23 -25.01
C LEU A 63 0.75 3.33 -23.73
N GLN A 64 -0.18 2.39 -23.50
CA GLN A 64 -1.08 2.42 -22.35
C GLN A 64 -1.46 1.01 -21.88
N ALA A 65 -1.46 0.79 -20.57
CA ALA A 65 -1.95 -0.46 -20.00
C ALA A 65 -3.46 -0.62 -20.26
N GLY A 66 -3.90 -1.77 -20.79
CA GLY A 66 -5.30 -1.99 -21.18
C GLY A 66 -6.35 -1.83 -20.05
N LYS A 67 -5.94 -1.90 -18.78
CA LYS A 67 -6.80 -1.53 -17.64
C LYS A 67 -7.14 -0.03 -17.64
N THR A 68 -6.19 0.82 -17.99
CA THR A 68 -6.36 2.28 -18.03
C THR A 68 -7.19 2.69 -19.25
N THR A 69 -6.99 2.04 -20.41
CA THR A 69 -7.85 2.22 -21.60
C THR A 69 -9.31 1.90 -21.26
N ALA A 70 -9.59 0.73 -20.67
CA ALA A 70 -10.95 0.36 -20.25
C ALA A 70 -11.54 1.31 -19.18
N ALA A 71 -10.70 1.93 -18.35
CA ALA A 71 -11.14 2.96 -17.42
C ALA A 71 -11.52 4.26 -18.15
N TYR A 72 -10.70 4.71 -19.10
CA TYR A 72 -10.96 5.91 -19.92
C TYR A 72 -12.23 5.75 -20.76
N ASP A 73 -12.42 4.61 -21.43
CA ASP A 73 -13.69 4.26 -22.11
C ASP A 73 -14.88 4.31 -21.15
N GLY A 74 -14.63 3.95 -19.88
CA GLY A 74 -15.58 4.10 -18.77
C GLY A 74 -15.97 5.56 -18.50
N HIS A 75 -15.01 6.47 -18.46
CA HIS A 75 -15.27 7.90 -18.22
C HIS A 75 -15.97 8.56 -19.42
N ILE A 76 -15.51 8.27 -20.64
CA ILE A 76 -16.11 8.80 -21.88
C ILE A 76 -17.58 8.38 -21.99
N ARG A 77 -17.89 7.09 -21.82
CA ARG A 77 -19.27 6.57 -21.85
C ARG A 77 -20.19 7.22 -20.81
N ARG A 78 -19.66 7.49 -19.60
CA ARG A 78 -20.41 8.19 -18.54
C ARG A 78 -20.65 9.67 -18.87
N GLY A 79 -19.70 10.33 -19.54
CA GLY A 79 -19.86 11.71 -19.99
C GLY A 79 -20.89 11.83 -21.10
N LYS A 80 -20.88 10.94 -22.11
CA LYS A 80 -21.91 10.88 -23.15
C LYS A 80 -23.31 10.66 -22.57
N ALA A 81 -23.47 9.66 -21.70
CA ALA A 81 -24.75 9.40 -21.03
C ALA A 81 -25.24 10.57 -20.15
N PHE A 82 -24.33 11.33 -19.53
CA PHE A 82 -24.69 12.56 -18.81
C PHE A 82 -25.16 13.67 -19.76
N LEU A 83 -24.47 13.87 -20.89
CA LEU A 83 -24.82 14.87 -21.88
C LEU A 83 -26.20 14.58 -22.53
N GLU A 84 -26.48 13.31 -22.85
CA GLU A 84 -27.78 12.84 -23.32
C GLU A 84 -28.91 13.13 -22.32
N ASP A 85 -28.64 12.98 -21.02
CA ASP A 85 -29.59 13.24 -19.95
C ASP A 85 -29.86 14.74 -19.76
N LEU A 86 -28.79 15.54 -19.71
CA LEU A 86 -28.85 17.01 -19.62
C LEU A 86 -29.63 17.63 -20.79
N VAL A 87 -29.39 17.15 -22.01
CA VAL A 87 -30.11 17.58 -23.22
C VAL A 87 -31.59 17.19 -23.15
N ARG A 88 -31.92 16.00 -22.64
CA ARG A 88 -33.31 15.56 -22.48
C ARG A 88 -34.08 16.46 -21.51
N THR A 89 -33.47 16.77 -20.36
CA THR A 89 -34.06 17.65 -19.35
C THR A 89 -34.29 19.06 -19.89
N ARG A 90 -33.29 19.68 -20.52
CA ARG A 90 -33.43 21.04 -21.09
C ARG A 90 -34.46 21.12 -22.22
N ARG A 91 -34.61 20.08 -23.06
CA ARG A 91 -35.68 20.03 -24.07
C ARG A 91 -37.07 19.94 -23.43
N ALA A 92 -37.22 19.20 -22.33
CA ALA A 92 -38.47 19.16 -21.58
C ALA A 92 -38.80 20.52 -20.94
N GLU A 93 -37.80 21.18 -20.34
CA GLU A 93 -37.92 22.53 -19.76
C GLU A 93 -38.35 23.57 -20.82
N GLN A 94 -37.71 23.60 -21.99
CA GLN A 94 -38.12 24.46 -23.10
C GLN A 94 -39.55 24.17 -23.58
N THR A 95 -39.93 22.90 -23.67
CA THR A 95 -41.29 22.50 -24.06
C THR A 95 -42.33 22.97 -23.03
N MET A 96 -42.01 22.92 -21.73
CA MET A 96 -42.87 23.44 -20.67
C MET A 96 -42.96 24.97 -20.67
N GLN A 97 -41.86 25.67 -20.94
CA GLN A 97 -41.85 27.14 -21.07
C GLN A 97 -42.70 27.62 -22.25
N MET A 98 -42.69 26.92 -23.39
CA MET A 98 -43.59 27.23 -24.52
C MET A 98 -45.07 26.98 -24.24
N LEU A 99 -45.42 26.26 -23.17
CA LEU A 99 -46.80 25.97 -22.77
C LEU A 99 -47.36 26.97 -21.73
N ASN A 100 -46.52 27.84 -21.14
CA ASN A 100 -46.90 28.88 -20.17
C ASN A 100 -46.33 30.26 -20.58
N PRO A 101 -46.99 31.01 -21.47
CA PRO A 101 -46.45 32.27 -22.02
C PRO A 101 -46.22 33.38 -20.97
N ASP A 102 -47.08 33.48 -19.94
CA ASP A 102 -46.99 34.55 -18.94
C ASP A 102 -45.72 34.45 -18.07
N GLU A 103 -45.18 33.24 -17.87
CA GLU A 103 -43.94 33.01 -17.10
C GLU A 103 -42.66 33.34 -17.90
N LEU A 104 -42.80 33.58 -19.21
CA LEU A 104 -41.69 33.95 -20.10
C LEU A 104 -41.32 35.43 -19.92
N LEU A 105 -42.33 36.30 -19.86
CA LEU A 105 -42.16 37.76 -19.74
C LEU A 105 -41.45 38.19 -18.45
N GLU A 106 -41.70 37.52 -17.32
CA GLU A 106 -41.01 37.80 -16.06
C GLU A 106 -39.54 37.37 -16.06
N LYS A 107 -39.19 36.30 -16.80
CA LYS A 107 -37.80 35.82 -16.91
C LYS A 107 -36.99 36.58 -17.95
N GLU A 108 -37.61 37.01 -19.04
CA GLU A 108 -36.96 37.93 -20.00
C GLU A 108 -36.67 39.29 -19.35
N ALA A 109 -37.56 39.79 -18.49
CA ALA A 109 -37.32 41.01 -17.72
C ALA A 109 -36.24 40.88 -16.62
N ALA A 110 -35.90 39.67 -16.19
CA ALA A 110 -34.85 39.40 -15.20
C ALA A 110 -33.46 39.14 -15.85
N ASN A 111 -33.41 38.78 -17.14
CA ASN A 111 -32.21 38.36 -17.85
C ASN A 111 -31.54 39.50 -18.64
N ASP A 112 -31.42 40.71 -18.06
CA ASP A 112 -30.68 41.86 -18.62
C ASP A 112 -29.14 41.69 -18.54
N ALA A 113 -28.67 40.45 -18.71
CA ALA A 113 -27.29 40.03 -18.45
C ALA A 113 -26.65 39.24 -19.60
N GLY A 114 -27.15 39.41 -20.84
CA GLY A 114 -26.42 39.04 -22.06
C GLY A 114 -26.00 37.57 -22.20
N GLU A 115 -26.71 36.62 -21.59
CA GLU A 115 -26.39 35.20 -21.71
C GLU A 115 -26.62 34.70 -23.15
N GLU A 116 -25.59 34.13 -23.78
CA GLU A 116 -25.75 33.44 -25.06
C GLU A 116 -26.71 32.26 -24.91
N VAL A 117 -27.85 32.30 -25.61
CA VAL A 117 -28.80 31.18 -25.67
C VAL A 117 -28.08 29.93 -26.17
N ILE A 118 -27.95 28.94 -25.30
CA ILE A 118 -27.22 27.70 -25.61
C ILE A 118 -28.03 26.86 -26.59
N ASP A 119 -27.51 26.70 -27.81
CA ASP A 119 -28.07 25.80 -28.81
C ASP A 119 -27.93 24.34 -28.35
N ILE A 120 -29.07 23.75 -28.00
CA ILE A 120 -29.15 22.40 -27.42
C ILE A 120 -28.76 21.31 -28.43
N ASP A 121 -29.02 21.52 -29.72
CA ASP A 121 -28.75 20.51 -30.76
C ASP A 121 -27.27 20.45 -31.13
N ILE A 122 -26.57 21.59 -31.06
CA ILE A 122 -25.11 21.63 -31.09
C ILE A 122 -24.53 21.09 -29.77
N LEU A 123 -25.11 21.42 -28.61
CA LEU A 123 -24.65 20.91 -27.31
C LEU A 123 -24.73 19.37 -27.24
N ALA A 124 -25.79 18.77 -27.78
CA ALA A 124 -25.96 17.31 -27.83
C ALA A 124 -24.82 16.59 -28.57
N GLN A 125 -24.15 17.27 -29.50
CA GLN A 125 -23.05 16.73 -30.30
C GLN A 125 -21.66 17.07 -29.72
N ALA A 126 -21.58 17.73 -28.55
CA ALA A 126 -20.33 18.25 -27.98
C ALA A 126 -19.24 17.20 -27.71
N PHE A 127 -19.58 15.92 -27.57
CA PHE A 127 -18.62 14.80 -27.40
C PHE A 127 -18.47 13.91 -28.64
N GLU A 128 -19.04 14.30 -29.78
CA GLU A 128 -18.90 13.59 -31.05
C GLU A 128 -17.79 14.17 -31.94
N LYS A 129 -17.61 13.58 -33.12
CA LYS A 129 -16.66 14.06 -34.13
C LYS A 129 -17.41 14.87 -35.20
N PRO A 130 -16.96 16.09 -35.56
CA PRO A 130 -15.86 16.86 -34.95
C PRO A 130 -16.30 17.56 -33.63
N PRO A 131 -15.36 17.91 -32.73
CA PRO A 131 -15.65 18.78 -31.60
C PRO A 131 -16.16 20.14 -32.07
N ASN A 132 -17.06 20.74 -31.28
CA ASN A 132 -17.78 21.96 -31.59
C ASN A 132 -17.61 23.01 -30.46
N ARG A 133 -18.26 24.18 -30.62
CA ARG A 133 -18.16 25.31 -29.67
C ARG A 133 -18.45 24.95 -28.20
N TYR A 134 -19.29 23.93 -27.95
CA TYR A 134 -19.67 23.49 -26.61
C TYR A 134 -18.87 22.27 -26.11
N SER A 135 -17.89 21.75 -26.85
CA SER A 135 -17.08 20.58 -26.42
C SER A 135 -16.33 20.82 -25.10
N ALA A 136 -15.83 22.05 -24.87
CA ALA A 136 -15.22 22.42 -23.59
C ALA A 136 -16.28 22.52 -22.49
N LEU A 137 -17.33 23.32 -22.73
CA LEU A 137 -18.44 23.55 -21.79
C LEU A 137 -19.11 22.25 -21.31
N ALA A 138 -19.35 21.29 -22.20
CA ALA A 138 -19.93 20.00 -21.86
C ALA A 138 -19.02 19.18 -20.92
N LEU A 139 -17.69 19.28 -21.08
CA LEU A 139 -16.73 18.65 -20.17
C LEU A 139 -16.69 19.37 -18.81
N GLU A 140 -16.81 20.69 -18.78
CA GLU A 140 -16.90 21.49 -17.54
C GLU A 140 -18.17 21.14 -16.74
N MET A 141 -19.31 21.05 -17.42
CA MET A 141 -20.57 20.59 -16.82
C MET A 141 -20.45 19.17 -16.26
N PHE A 142 -19.80 18.26 -16.99
CA PHE A 142 -19.60 16.87 -16.53
C PHE A 142 -18.62 16.76 -15.35
N LEU A 143 -17.53 17.53 -15.36
CA LEU A 143 -16.59 17.63 -14.23
C LEU A 143 -17.29 18.21 -13.00
N SER A 144 -18.12 19.25 -13.17
CA SER A 144 -18.90 19.86 -12.10
C SER A 144 -19.92 18.87 -11.53
N GLU A 145 -20.70 18.19 -12.35
CA GLU A 145 -21.69 17.20 -11.90
C GLU A 145 -21.04 16.03 -11.15
N LYS A 146 -19.83 15.59 -11.56
CA LYS A 146 -19.14 14.47 -10.89
C LYS A 146 -18.37 14.91 -9.65
N CYS A 147 -17.62 15.99 -9.70
CA CYS A 147 -16.73 16.37 -8.60
C CYS A 147 -17.34 17.40 -7.65
N ILE A 148 -18.24 18.28 -8.11
CA ILE A 148 -18.93 19.25 -7.26
C ILE A 148 -20.22 18.62 -6.71
N ASN A 149 -21.20 18.33 -7.55
CA ASN A 149 -22.53 17.88 -7.10
C ASN A 149 -22.48 16.50 -6.42
N GLN A 150 -21.82 15.51 -7.06
CA GLN A 150 -21.63 14.17 -6.49
C GLN A 150 -20.43 14.05 -5.53
N SER A 151 -19.70 15.13 -5.26
CA SER A 151 -18.56 15.18 -4.32
C SER A 151 -17.46 14.11 -4.56
N LEU A 152 -17.23 13.70 -5.82
CA LEU A 152 -16.18 12.71 -6.15
C LEU A 152 -14.78 13.36 -6.17
N GLY A 153 -13.78 12.66 -5.59
CA GLY A 153 -12.44 13.20 -5.33
C GLY A 153 -11.47 13.31 -6.53
N GLU A 154 -10.27 13.83 -6.27
CA GLU A 154 -9.20 14.17 -7.25
C GLU A 154 -8.96 13.09 -8.31
N SER A 155 -8.90 11.82 -7.93
CA SER A 155 -8.67 10.69 -8.85
C SER A 155 -9.79 10.50 -9.89
N THR A 156 -11.02 10.92 -9.58
CA THR A 156 -12.12 10.91 -10.54
C THR A 156 -12.02 12.09 -11.50
N ALA A 157 -11.64 13.28 -11.02
CA ALA A 157 -11.40 14.45 -11.85
C ALA A 157 -10.26 14.19 -12.85
N GLU A 158 -9.13 13.67 -12.37
CA GLU A 158 -7.96 13.31 -13.19
C GLU A 158 -8.33 12.22 -14.22
N GLY A 159 -9.07 11.19 -13.81
CA GLY A 159 -9.55 10.14 -14.71
C GLY A 159 -10.51 10.63 -15.80
N ILE A 160 -11.37 11.61 -15.51
CA ILE A 160 -12.24 12.26 -16.50
C ILE A 160 -11.41 13.14 -17.45
N PHE A 161 -10.62 14.07 -16.89
CA PHE A 161 -9.79 15.01 -17.66
C PHE A 161 -8.87 14.27 -18.63
N ALA A 162 -8.11 13.28 -18.15
CA ALA A 162 -7.18 12.52 -18.97
C ALA A 162 -7.88 11.66 -20.03
N ALA A 163 -9.06 11.10 -19.74
CA ALA A 163 -9.83 10.33 -20.72
C ALA A 163 -10.35 11.21 -21.87
N PHE A 164 -10.94 12.37 -21.57
CA PHE A 164 -11.46 13.28 -22.58
C PHE A 164 -10.34 13.96 -23.38
N LYS A 165 -9.27 14.41 -22.71
CA LYS A 165 -8.05 14.86 -23.38
C LYS A 165 -7.55 13.81 -24.36
N LYS A 166 -7.47 12.54 -23.94
CA LYS A 166 -6.96 11.47 -24.81
C LYS A 166 -7.91 11.13 -25.96
N MET A 167 -9.22 11.20 -25.74
CA MET A 167 -10.24 11.02 -26.76
C MET A 167 -10.04 12.00 -27.92
N TRP A 168 -9.88 13.29 -27.62
CA TRP A 168 -9.65 14.31 -28.65
C TRP A 168 -8.23 14.27 -29.24
N GLU A 169 -7.19 13.97 -28.46
CA GLU A 169 -5.82 13.76 -29.01
C GLU A 169 -5.74 12.67 -30.09
N LEU A 170 -6.57 11.63 -29.99
CA LEU A 170 -6.61 10.52 -30.95
C LEU A 170 -7.71 10.70 -32.01
N MET A 171 -8.54 11.73 -31.89
CA MET A 171 -9.63 12.00 -32.82
C MET A 171 -9.09 12.55 -34.14
N ASP A 172 -9.68 12.07 -35.24
CA ASP A 172 -9.42 12.49 -36.61
C ASP A 172 -7.93 12.56 -37.00
N ASN A 173 -7.25 11.42 -36.91
CA ASN A 173 -5.81 11.31 -37.19
C ASN A 173 -4.95 12.31 -36.41
N GLU A 174 -5.31 12.55 -35.15
CA GLU A 174 -4.61 13.43 -34.20
C GLU A 174 -4.73 14.94 -34.48
N THR A 175 -5.71 15.34 -35.29
CA THR A 175 -5.96 16.74 -35.69
C THR A 175 -6.19 17.70 -34.51
N TYR A 176 -6.70 17.21 -33.38
CA TYR A 176 -7.05 18.02 -32.19
C TYR A 176 -5.99 17.97 -31.08
N ARG A 177 -4.72 17.69 -31.41
CA ARG A 177 -3.60 17.89 -30.47
C ARG A 177 -3.29 19.38 -30.29
N GLY A 178 -2.87 19.77 -29.10
CA GLY A 178 -2.37 21.12 -28.79
C GLY A 178 -3.39 22.05 -28.13
N LEU A 179 -3.02 23.34 -28.03
CA LEU A 179 -3.77 24.37 -27.31
C LEU A 179 -5.15 24.60 -27.93
N TYR A 180 -6.17 24.69 -27.08
CA TYR A 180 -7.55 24.97 -27.51
C TYR A 180 -7.69 26.37 -28.10
N SER A 181 -8.41 26.47 -29.22
CA SER A 181 -9.01 27.72 -29.69
C SER A 181 -10.29 27.41 -30.47
N TYR A 182 -11.30 28.26 -30.32
CA TYR A 182 -12.52 28.25 -31.13
C TYR A 182 -12.52 29.51 -32.01
N CYS A 183 -12.84 29.35 -33.29
CA CYS A 183 -12.95 30.46 -34.25
C CYS A 183 -14.44 30.68 -34.57
N PRO A 184 -15.09 31.74 -34.06
CA PRO A 184 -16.51 32.01 -34.29
C PRO A 184 -16.86 32.14 -35.78
N GLU A 185 -16.04 32.89 -36.53
CA GLU A 185 -16.21 33.17 -37.96
C GLU A 185 -16.29 31.92 -38.84
N THR A 186 -15.60 30.84 -38.45
CA THR A 186 -15.56 29.59 -39.22
C THR A 186 -16.30 28.43 -38.52
N ASN A 187 -16.85 28.67 -37.33
CA ASN A 187 -17.42 27.67 -36.41
C ASN A 187 -16.53 26.41 -36.28
N ARG A 188 -15.21 26.60 -36.17
CA ARG A 188 -14.22 25.50 -36.09
C ARG A 188 -13.44 25.54 -34.78
N VAL A 189 -13.33 24.37 -34.16
CA VAL A 189 -12.41 24.10 -33.05
C VAL A 189 -11.04 23.72 -33.58
N ARG A 190 -9.98 24.27 -32.99
CA ARG A 190 -8.58 23.88 -33.18
C ARG A 190 -7.99 23.46 -31.83
N GLY A 191 -7.10 22.46 -31.85
CA GLY A 191 -6.53 21.88 -30.63
C GLY A 191 -7.58 21.17 -29.77
N ASN A 192 -7.23 20.89 -28.51
CA ASN A 192 -7.98 19.96 -27.66
C ASN A 192 -8.96 20.69 -26.73
N PRO A 193 -10.27 20.42 -26.74
CA PRO A 193 -11.23 21.07 -25.82
C PRO A 193 -10.93 20.89 -24.33
N ALA A 194 -10.26 19.79 -23.93
CA ALA A 194 -9.80 19.61 -22.55
C ALA A 194 -8.61 20.53 -22.18
N GLU A 195 -7.94 21.13 -23.16
CA GLU A 195 -6.85 22.10 -22.97
C GLU A 195 -7.33 23.55 -22.90
N SER A 196 -8.65 23.80 -22.93
CA SER A 196 -9.25 25.11 -22.71
C SER A 196 -8.94 25.67 -21.30
N ALA A 197 -8.92 27.00 -21.17
CA ALA A 197 -8.64 27.67 -19.90
C ALA A 197 -9.67 27.28 -18.83
N ALA A 198 -10.96 27.38 -19.13
CA ALA A 198 -12.03 27.07 -18.19
C ALA A 198 -12.02 25.62 -17.69
N VAL A 199 -11.79 24.61 -18.56
CA VAL A 199 -11.60 23.21 -18.13
C VAL A 199 -10.37 23.06 -17.22
N LYS A 200 -9.25 23.75 -17.52
CA LYS A 200 -8.03 23.70 -16.70
C LYS A 200 -8.22 24.34 -15.33
N ASP A 201 -8.85 25.51 -15.28
CA ASP A 201 -9.08 26.26 -14.05
C ASP A 201 -10.11 25.54 -13.15
N LEU A 202 -11.15 24.95 -13.75
CA LEU A 202 -12.08 24.05 -13.04
C LEU A 202 -11.36 22.80 -12.52
N TYR A 203 -10.55 22.14 -13.34
CA TYR A 203 -9.78 20.96 -12.91
C TYR A 203 -8.81 21.30 -11.77
N GLN A 204 -8.10 22.43 -11.87
CA GLN A 204 -7.15 22.87 -10.86
C GLN A 204 -7.84 23.35 -9.57
N SER A 205 -9.02 23.98 -9.65
CA SER A 205 -9.81 24.35 -8.46
C SER A 205 -10.38 23.13 -7.75
N ILE A 206 -10.91 22.13 -8.49
CA ILE A 206 -11.31 20.83 -7.93
C ILE A 206 -10.13 20.18 -7.22
N ARG A 207 -8.94 20.18 -7.84
CA ARG A 207 -7.71 19.64 -7.27
C ARG A 207 -7.29 20.35 -5.99
N ASN A 208 -7.28 21.68 -5.98
CA ASN A 208 -6.96 22.49 -4.80
C ASN A 208 -7.94 22.23 -3.65
N ARG A 209 -9.24 22.15 -3.94
CA ARG A 209 -10.30 21.84 -2.97
C ARG A 209 -10.20 20.43 -2.41
N CYS A 210 -9.92 19.42 -3.24
CA CYS A 210 -9.68 18.06 -2.77
C CYS A 210 -8.42 17.98 -1.88
N ARG A 211 -7.43 18.85 -2.08
CA ARG A 211 -6.25 18.95 -1.23
C ARG A 211 -6.53 19.68 0.07
N SER A 212 -7.29 20.77 0.08
CA SER A 212 -7.64 21.47 1.32
C SER A 212 -8.55 20.64 2.24
N LEU A 213 -9.53 19.93 1.69
CA LEU A 213 -10.46 19.08 2.45
C LEU A 213 -9.79 17.86 3.11
N ASN A 214 -8.66 17.38 2.57
CA ASN A 214 -7.89 16.27 3.17
C ASN A 214 -6.80 16.76 4.16
N GLY A 215 -6.80 18.06 4.50
CA GLY A 215 -5.71 18.74 5.21
C GLY A 215 -4.43 18.82 4.37
N LYS A 216 -3.37 19.43 4.91
CA LYS A 216 -2.00 19.33 4.35
C LYS A 216 -1.45 17.90 4.51
N ARG A 217 -2.05 16.91 3.83
CA ARG A 217 -1.33 15.69 3.46
C ARG A 217 -0.35 16.05 2.35
N THR A 218 0.79 16.59 2.76
CA THR A 218 2.02 16.46 1.96
C THR A 218 2.14 15.01 1.53
N HIS A 219 2.51 14.75 0.27
CA HIS A 219 2.53 13.39 -0.30
C HIS A 219 3.64 12.48 0.28
N HIS A 220 4.22 12.87 1.41
CA HIS A 220 5.26 12.20 2.14
C HIS A 220 4.72 11.95 3.55
N ALA A 221 4.58 10.67 3.94
CA ALA A 221 4.29 10.34 5.33
C ALA A 221 5.30 11.04 6.23
N GLU A 222 4.81 11.75 7.25
CA GLU A 222 5.68 12.40 8.23
C GLU A 222 6.54 11.33 8.92
N ALA A 223 7.80 11.66 9.21
CA ALA A 223 8.68 10.77 9.94
C ALA A 223 8.21 10.68 11.40
N ILE A 224 8.16 9.45 11.93
CA ILE A 224 8.01 9.28 13.37
C ILE A 224 9.40 9.34 14.02
N THR A 225 9.58 10.17 15.05
CA THR A 225 10.88 10.29 15.74
C THR A 225 11.12 9.12 16.70
N ILE A 226 12.34 8.99 17.22
CA ILE A 226 12.63 7.95 18.23
C ILE A 226 11.94 8.26 19.57
N GLU A 227 11.74 9.55 19.89
CA GLU A 227 11.00 10.03 21.06
C GLU A 227 9.51 9.71 20.96
N GLU A 228 8.90 9.90 19.78
CA GLU A 228 7.51 9.52 19.51
C GLU A 228 7.33 7.99 19.58
N VAL A 229 8.27 7.20 19.07
CA VAL A 229 8.29 5.74 19.28
C VAL A 229 8.43 5.41 20.77
N ARG A 230 9.35 6.07 21.49
CA ARG A 230 9.54 5.87 22.94
C ARG A 230 8.25 6.15 23.72
N ALA A 231 7.52 7.22 23.40
CA ALA A 231 6.23 7.53 24.01
C ALA A 231 5.21 6.41 23.82
N ILE A 232 5.07 5.89 22.58
CA ILE A 232 4.19 4.75 22.28
C ILE A 232 4.60 3.50 23.07
N MET A 233 5.90 3.20 23.12
CA MET A 233 6.42 2.02 23.82
C MET A 233 6.20 2.13 25.34
N THR A 234 6.49 3.29 25.95
CA THR A 234 6.25 3.55 27.39
C THR A 234 4.77 3.47 27.74
N TRP A 235 3.88 4.06 26.93
CA TRP A 235 2.43 3.94 27.12
C TRP A 235 1.96 2.48 27.00
N SER A 236 2.46 1.75 26.00
CA SER A 236 2.11 0.35 25.80
C SER A 236 2.63 -0.54 26.94
N GLU A 237 3.80 -0.23 27.52
CA GLU A 237 4.36 -0.92 28.68
C GLU A 237 3.52 -0.69 29.93
N LEU A 238 3.02 0.54 30.14
CA LEU A 238 2.11 0.88 31.25
C LEU A 238 0.76 0.15 31.13
N LYS A 239 0.28 -0.08 29.90
CA LYS A 239 -0.97 -0.84 29.63
C LYS A 239 -0.77 -2.35 29.65
N CYS A 240 0.40 -2.85 29.26
CA CYS A 240 0.72 -4.27 29.19
C CYS A 240 2.19 -4.47 29.60
N PRO A 241 2.49 -4.66 30.89
CA PRO A 241 3.86 -4.87 31.35
C PRO A 241 4.52 -6.07 30.65
N SER A 242 5.80 -5.96 30.29
CA SER A 242 6.52 -7.05 29.61
C SER A 242 6.65 -8.32 30.46
N THR A 243 6.44 -8.23 31.78
CA THR A 243 6.34 -9.39 32.69
C THR A 243 5.17 -10.32 32.35
N VAL A 244 4.14 -9.82 31.65
CA VAL A 244 3.01 -10.59 31.13
C VAL A 244 3.45 -11.65 30.11
N GLU A 245 4.67 -11.57 29.55
CA GLU A 245 5.27 -12.61 28.71
C GLU A 245 5.20 -14.02 29.33
N TYR A 246 5.17 -14.15 30.66
CA TYR A 246 5.11 -15.42 31.37
C TYR A 246 3.78 -15.67 32.12
N ALA A 247 2.80 -14.78 31.99
CA ALA A 247 1.54 -14.85 32.72
C ALA A 247 0.49 -15.71 31.98
N THR A 248 -0.25 -16.53 32.72
CA THR A 248 -1.42 -17.22 32.18
C THR A 248 -2.65 -16.33 32.32
N ILE A 249 -3.09 -15.73 31.22
CA ILE A 249 -4.27 -14.86 31.17
C ILE A 249 -5.50 -15.71 30.88
N THR A 250 -6.53 -15.58 31.73
CA THR A 250 -7.79 -16.33 31.61
C THR A 250 -8.94 -15.49 31.06
N ASP A 251 -8.92 -14.16 31.20
CA ASP A 251 -9.94 -13.30 30.62
C ASP A 251 -9.70 -13.05 29.12
N PRO A 252 -10.70 -13.30 28.24
CA PRO A 252 -10.55 -13.10 26.80
C PRO A 252 -10.32 -11.64 26.36
N THR A 253 -10.83 -10.65 27.12
CA THR A 253 -10.72 -9.22 26.77
C THR A 253 -9.33 -8.69 27.10
N GLU A 254 -8.83 -9.06 28.28
CA GLU A 254 -7.45 -8.83 28.71
C GLU A 254 -6.46 -9.54 27.76
N LEU A 255 -6.72 -10.80 27.41
CA LEU A 255 -5.88 -11.55 26.46
C LEU A 255 -5.85 -10.86 25.08
N PHE A 256 -6.99 -10.43 24.54
CA PHE A 256 -7.03 -9.68 23.28
C PHE A 256 -6.19 -8.40 23.36
N THR A 257 -6.32 -7.65 24.46
CA THR A 257 -5.56 -6.42 24.71
C THR A 257 -4.05 -6.72 24.72
N TYR A 258 -3.61 -7.70 25.49
CA TYR A 258 -2.19 -8.08 25.58
C TYR A 258 -1.63 -8.63 24.26
N LEU A 259 -2.41 -9.40 23.49
CA LEU A 259 -2.02 -9.85 22.15
C LEU A 259 -1.76 -8.67 21.21
N VAL A 260 -2.67 -7.70 21.16
CA VAL A 260 -2.51 -6.49 20.32
C VAL A 260 -1.32 -5.63 20.78
N HIS A 261 -1.15 -5.42 22.08
CA HIS A 261 -0.03 -4.65 22.62
C HIS A 261 1.33 -5.34 22.43
N MET A 262 1.42 -6.66 22.54
CA MET A 262 2.66 -7.40 22.27
C MET A 262 2.97 -7.45 20.77
N GLU A 263 1.97 -7.67 19.92
CA GLU A 263 2.14 -7.65 18.47
C GLU A 263 2.63 -6.28 17.98
N MET A 264 1.98 -5.19 18.42
CA MET A 264 2.34 -3.83 18.01
C MET A 264 3.72 -3.39 18.53
N ARG A 265 4.12 -3.81 19.75
CA ARG A 265 5.48 -3.59 20.28
C ARG A 265 6.56 -4.32 19.49
N ALA A 266 6.27 -5.44 18.85
CA ALA A 266 7.20 -6.06 17.90
C ALA A 266 7.12 -5.41 16.50
N PHE A 267 5.92 -5.05 16.04
CA PHE A 267 5.65 -4.49 14.72
C PHE A 267 6.32 -3.13 14.49
N ILE A 268 6.17 -2.20 15.44
CA ILE A 268 6.67 -0.83 15.34
C ILE A 268 8.21 -0.78 15.21
N PRO A 269 9.01 -1.39 16.11
CA PRO A 269 10.45 -1.50 15.97
C PRO A 269 10.87 -2.29 14.72
N SER A 270 10.12 -3.31 14.30
CA SER A 270 10.43 -4.04 13.07
C SER A 270 10.31 -3.15 11.83
N GLY A 271 9.27 -2.31 11.74
CA GLY A 271 9.14 -1.30 10.68
C GLY A 271 10.23 -0.22 10.74
N TYR A 272 10.58 0.22 11.95
CA TYR A 272 11.57 1.27 12.20
C TYR A 272 13.02 0.81 11.96
N VAL A 273 13.34 -0.45 12.24
CA VAL A 273 14.69 -1.00 12.05
C VAL A 273 14.88 -1.54 10.63
N LEU A 274 13.93 -2.28 10.07
CA LEU A 274 14.06 -2.86 8.72
C LEU A 274 13.69 -1.88 7.59
N TRP A 275 13.02 -0.77 7.89
CA TRP A 275 12.50 0.17 6.89
C TRP A 275 11.61 -0.53 5.86
N THR A 276 10.75 -1.43 6.33
CA THR A 276 9.80 -2.17 5.50
C THR A 276 8.63 -1.28 5.08
N ARG A 277 8.02 -1.62 3.96
CA ARG A 277 6.63 -1.19 3.66
C ARG A 277 5.66 -2.08 4.42
N ASN A 278 4.43 -1.61 4.67
CA ASN A 278 3.44 -2.39 5.39
C ASN A 278 3.25 -3.82 4.83
N GLY A 279 3.11 -3.94 3.52
CA GLY A 279 2.95 -5.23 2.85
C GLY A 279 4.21 -6.11 2.87
N GLU A 280 5.40 -5.54 3.06
CA GLU A 280 6.65 -6.32 3.25
C GLU A 280 6.67 -6.91 4.69
N LEU A 281 6.20 -6.15 5.68
CA LEU A 281 6.19 -6.57 7.09
C LEU A 281 5.04 -7.55 7.42
N CYS A 282 3.82 -7.26 6.94
CA CYS A 282 2.66 -8.15 7.11
C CYS A 282 2.81 -9.49 6.36
N ALA A 283 3.72 -9.58 5.38
CA ALA A 283 4.03 -10.81 4.65
C ALA A 283 5.17 -11.63 5.28
N LEU A 284 5.72 -11.20 6.43
CA LEU A 284 6.78 -11.92 7.12
C LEU A 284 6.23 -13.23 7.72
N GLN A 285 6.89 -14.35 7.45
CA GLN A 285 6.50 -15.70 7.86
C GLN A 285 7.61 -16.38 8.67
N GLY A 286 7.32 -17.47 9.38
CA GLY A 286 8.30 -18.19 10.20
C GLY A 286 9.57 -18.58 9.44
N LYS A 287 9.46 -19.03 8.19
CA LYS A 287 10.62 -19.37 7.33
C LYS A 287 11.50 -18.18 6.93
N HIS A 288 11.06 -16.95 7.23
CA HIS A 288 11.81 -15.72 6.99
C HIS A 288 12.57 -15.25 8.24
N ILE A 289 12.46 -15.96 9.38
CA ILE A 289 13.13 -15.59 10.63
C ILE A 289 13.94 -16.78 11.15
N GLN A 290 15.18 -16.52 11.53
CA GLN A 290 15.98 -17.41 12.36
C GLN A 290 16.37 -16.67 13.63
N LEU A 291 15.99 -17.21 14.78
CA LEU A 291 16.25 -16.62 16.09
C LEU A 291 17.61 -17.08 16.64
N ASP A 292 18.20 -16.19 17.43
CA ASP A 292 19.43 -16.35 18.21
C ASP A 292 20.57 -17.10 17.49
N CYS A 293 20.80 -16.70 16.24
CA CYS A 293 21.94 -17.11 15.44
C CYS A 293 23.26 -16.74 16.14
N PRO A 294 24.25 -17.65 16.19
CA PRO A 294 25.57 -17.32 16.71
C PRO A 294 26.22 -16.24 15.85
N GLY A 295 26.86 -15.26 16.48
CA GLY A 295 27.64 -14.28 15.75
C GLY A 295 28.90 -14.88 15.13
N GLU A 296 29.48 -14.16 14.17
CA GLU A 296 30.78 -14.53 13.60
C GLU A 296 31.94 -14.18 14.57
N SER A 297 33.06 -14.87 14.39
CA SER A 297 34.33 -14.57 15.05
C SER A 297 34.77 -13.12 14.76
N PRO A 298 35.40 -12.40 15.70
CA PRO A 298 35.89 -12.86 17.00
C PRO A 298 34.90 -12.67 18.16
N TYR A 299 33.80 -11.94 17.96
CA TYR A 299 32.93 -11.48 19.05
C TYR A 299 31.71 -12.36 19.32
N TYR A 300 31.32 -13.22 18.37
CA TYR A 300 30.24 -14.21 18.51
C TYR A 300 28.86 -13.64 18.96
N ILE A 301 28.63 -12.34 18.75
CA ILE A 301 27.45 -11.63 19.27
C ILE A 301 26.15 -12.21 18.69
N PRO A 302 25.22 -12.72 19.52
CA PRO A 302 24.01 -13.39 19.06
C PRO A 302 22.99 -12.40 18.48
N HIS A 303 22.46 -12.74 17.31
CA HIS A 303 21.57 -11.90 16.53
C HIS A 303 20.42 -12.71 15.92
N HIS A 304 19.37 -12.03 15.44
CA HIS A 304 18.34 -12.69 14.62
C HIS A 304 18.65 -12.47 13.15
N GLU A 305 18.39 -13.45 12.31
CA GLU A 305 18.40 -13.26 10.85
C GLU A 305 16.96 -13.13 10.34
N VAL A 306 16.70 -12.07 9.56
CA VAL A 306 15.36 -11.78 9.01
C VAL A 306 15.45 -11.56 7.50
N MET A 307 14.78 -12.39 6.71
CA MET A 307 14.80 -12.37 5.25
C MET A 307 13.60 -11.61 4.66
N LEU A 308 13.85 -10.60 3.82
CA LEU A 308 12.81 -9.86 3.09
C LEU A 308 12.78 -10.27 1.62
N GLU A 309 12.04 -11.34 1.29
CA GLU A 309 12.04 -11.98 -0.04
C GLU A 309 11.60 -11.06 -1.19
N HIS A 310 10.71 -10.10 -0.94
CA HIS A 310 9.99 -9.33 -1.97
C HIS A 310 10.14 -7.80 -1.85
N ARG A 311 11.34 -7.32 -1.47
CA ARG A 311 11.69 -5.88 -1.47
C ARG A 311 11.48 -5.24 -2.86
N LYS A 312 10.57 -4.27 -2.96
CA LYS A 312 10.19 -3.61 -4.24
C LYS A 312 11.39 -3.06 -5.03
N GLY A 313 12.36 -2.40 -4.38
CA GLY A 313 13.50 -1.77 -5.06
C GLY A 313 14.55 -2.73 -5.61
N TRP A 314 14.54 -4.00 -5.19
CA TRP A 314 15.45 -5.02 -5.70
C TRP A 314 14.84 -5.90 -6.81
N GLN A 315 13.54 -5.76 -7.07
CA GLN A 315 12.82 -6.54 -8.09
C GLN A 315 13.16 -6.14 -9.53
N SER A 316 13.74 -4.96 -9.75
CA SER A 316 14.15 -4.46 -11.07
C SER A 316 15.62 -4.73 -11.42
N ARG A 317 16.33 -5.53 -10.61
CA ARG A 317 17.74 -5.87 -10.88
C ARG A 317 17.82 -6.99 -11.92
N ASP A 318 17.80 -6.60 -13.19
CA ASP A 318 17.98 -7.51 -14.33
C ASP A 318 19.31 -8.27 -14.25
N GLY A 319 19.28 -9.58 -14.54
CA GLY A 319 20.48 -10.38 -14.78
C GLY A 319 20.74 -11.52 -13.79
N ASN A 320 20.12 -12.67 -14.05
CA ASN A 320 20.67 -14.04 -13.95
C ASN A 320 21.79 -14.35 -12.91
N ILE A 321 21.64 -13.91 -11.66
CA ILE A 321 22.42 -14.39 -10.50
C ILE A 321 21.43 -14.62 -9.34
N ALA A 322 21.67 -15.66 -8.53
CA ALA A 322 20.78 -16.14 -7.47
C ALA A 322 20.43 -15.13 -6.36
N HIS A 323 21.03 -13.93 -6.38
CA HIS A 323 20.81 -12.83 -5.41
C HIS A 323 19.54 -11.98 -5.68
N THR A 324 18.67 -12.42 -6.59
CA THR A 324 17.44 -11.70 -7.01
C THR A 324 16.19 -12.06 -6.19
N ARG A 325 16.34 -12.58 -4.96
CA ARG A 325 15.25 -13.10 -4.11
C ARG A 325 15.15 -12.45 -2.71
N GLY A 326 15.61 -11.21 -2.58
CA GLY A 326 15.57 -10.48 -1.31
C GLY A 326 16.89 -10.50 -0.53
N HIS A 327 16.85 -10.00 0.70
CA HIS A 327 18.03 -9.86 1.57
C HIS A 327 17.75 -10.35 2.99
N THR A 328 18.76 -10.95 3.60
CA THR A 328 18.81 -11.30 5.02
C THR A 328 19.45 -10.17 5.81
N TYR A 329 18.79 -9.75 6.88
CA TYR A 329 19.22 -8.70 7.80
C TYR A 329 19.62 -9.33 9.13
N ARG A 330 20.82 -9.01 9.62
CA ARG A 330 21.30 -9.42 10.94
C ARG A 330 20.89 -8.37 11.98
N ILE A 331 19.97 -8.74 12.85
CA ILE A 331 19.34 -7.88 13.84
C ILE A 331 19.94 -8.15 15.21
N TYR A 332 20.85 -7.26 15.60
CA TYR A 332 21.51 -7.27 16.90
C TYR A 332 20.65 -6.59 17.96
N GLU A 333 20.99 -6.85 19.22
CA GLU A 333 20.41 -6.17 20.37
C GLU A 333 20.85 -4.70 20.42
N GLN A 334 19.92 -3.82 20.79
CA GLN A 334 20.10 -2.37 20.83
C GLN A 334 19.82 -1.85 22.25
N SER A 335 20.61 -2.32 23.22
CA SER A 335 20.43 -2.03 24.65
C SER A 335 20.44 -0.53 25.01
N LYS A 336 21.13 0.30 24.22
CA LYS A 336 21.16 1.76 24.37
C LYS A 336 19.90 2.48 23.86
N THR A 337 19.06 1.80 23.08
CA THR A 337 17.82 2.33 22.49
C THR A 337 16.73 1.24 22.53
N PRO A 338 16.29 0.81 23.73
CA PRO A 338 15.34 -0.28 23.90
C PRO A 338 14.00 -0.07 23.20
N GLU A 339 13.56 1.17 23.00
CA GLU A 339 12.33 1.55 22.30
C GLU A 339 12.28 1.08 20.83
N ILE A 340 13.45 0.96 20.18
CA ILE A 340 13.59 0.48 18.79
C ILE A 340 14.33 -0.85 18.72
N CYS A 341 14.53 -1.55 19.85
CA CYS A 341 15.22 -2.83 19.88
C CYS A 341 14.35 -3.96 19.32
N MET A 342 14.34 -4.08 18.00
CA MET A 342 13.59 -5.11 17.27
C MET A 342 13.87 -6.52 17.80
N LYS A 343 15.13 -6.90 18.08
CA LYS A 343 15.50 -8.23 18.59
C LYS A 343 14.70 -8.58 19.85
N THR A 344 14.73 -7.70 20.86
CA THR A 344 14.08 -7.92 22.16
C THR A 344 12.56 -8.00 22.00
N HIS A 345 11.93 -7.03 21.34
CA HIS A 345 10.45 -7.01 21.22
C HIS A 345 9.91 -8.13 20.34
N LEU A 346 10.63 -8.52 19.28
CA LEU A 346 10.28 -9.65 18.44
C LEU A 346 10.36 -10.99 19.20
N SER A 347 11.43 -11.22 19.99
CA SER A 347 11.50 -12.40 20.88
C SER A 347 10.31 -12.44 21.84
N ARG A 348 10.03 -11.34 22.55
CA ARG A 348 8.90 -11.25 23.51
C ARG A 348 7.57 -11.58 22.86
N TRP A 349 7.30 -11.03 21.68
CA TRP A 349 6.08 -11.34 20.92
C TRP A 349 6.02 -12.82 20.53
N LEU A 350 7.09 -13.38 19.96
CA LEU A 350 7.11 -14.77 19.52
C LEU A 350 6.99 -15.77 20.69
N ASN A 351 7.60 -15.47 21.83
CA ASN A 351 7.45 -16.24 23.07
C ASN A 351 6.02 -16.20 23.59
N PHE A 352 5.43 -15.01 23.74
CA PHE A 352 4.06 -14.86 24.23
C PHE A 352 3.05 -15.53 23.29
N ARG A 353 3.17 -15.32 21.96
CA ARG A 353 2.41 -16.03 20.93
C ARG A 353 2.55 -17.55 21.06
N ALA A 354 3.77 -18.05 21.30
CA ALA A 354 4.02 -19.49 21.45
C ALA A 354 3.40 -20.07 22.72
N GLN A 355 3.32 -19.31 23.81
CA GLN A 355 2.59 -19.72 25.03
C GLN A 355 1.08 -19.75 24.80
N VAL A 356 0.49 -18.72 24.17
CA VAL A 356 -0.95 -18.68 23.86
C VAL A 356 -1.36 -19.81 22.91
N LEU A 357 -0.55 -20.11 21.88
CA LEU A 357 -0.79 -21.22 20.96
C LEU A 357 -0.31 -22.59 21.46
N ARG A 358 0.39 -22.64 22.61
CA ARG A 358 1.07 -23.82 23.17
C ARG A 358 2.03 -24.53 22.21
N ARG A 359 2.63 -23.79 21.25
CA ARG A 359 3.60 -24.29 20.26
C ARG A 359 4.40 -23.16 19.60
N PRO A 360 5.61 -23.43 19.07
CA PRO A 360 6.39 -22.44 18.33
C PRO A 360 5.73 -22.00 17.00
N LEU A 361 6.30 -20.95 16.41
CA LEU A 361 5.97 -20.45 15.07
C LEU A 361 6.35 -21.48 13.99
N LEU A 362 5.42 -21.81 13.09
CA LEU A 362 5.68 -22.71 11.97
C LEU A 362 6.17 -21.96 10.72
N PRO A 363 6.90 -22.62 9.78
CA PRO A 363 7.54 -21.96 8.63
C PRO A 363 6.60 -21.12 7.73
N ASP A 364 5.37 -21.58 7.50
CA ASP A 364 4.39 -20.89 6.63
C ASP A 364 3.36 -20.04 7.40
N GLU A 365 3.53 -19.88 8.71
CA GLU A 365 2.68 -18.99 9.52
C GLU A 365 3.20 -17.56 9.49
N PHE A 366 2.28 -16.60 9.53
CA PHE A 366 2.63 -15.18 9.64
C PHE A 366 3.17 -14.84 11.03
N VAL A 367 4.20 -14.00 11.03
CA VAL A 367 4.84 -13.43 12.23
C VAL A 367 3.91 -12.43 12.89
N PHE A 368 3.21 -11.63 12.07
CA PHE A 368 2.15 -10.70 12.45
C PHE A 368 0.82 -11.21 11.86
N PRO A 369 0.17 -12.20 12.51
CA PRO A 369 -1.09 -12.79 12.08
C PRO A 369 -2.30 -11.89 12.36
N HIS A 370 -3.45 -12.20 11.75
CA HIS A 370 -4.70 -11.57 12.18
C HIS A 370 -5.12 -12.08 13.57
N ILE A 371 -5.28 -11.17 14.53
CA ILE A 371 -5.92 -11.42 15.83
C ILE A 371 -7.40 -10.99 15.73
N SER A 372 -8.31 -11.89 16.10
CA SER A 372 -9.75 -11.61 16.22
C SER A 372 -10.11 -10.97 17.55
N THR A 373 -11.24 -10.28 17.64
CA THR A 373 -11.71 -9.60 18.87
C THR A 373 -11.98 -10.53 20.05
N THR A 374 -12.06 -11.84 19.82
CA THR A 374 -12.20 -12.87 20.87
C THR A 374 -10.84 -13.39 21.37
N GLY A 375 -9.73 -12.74 20.99
CA GLY A 375 -8.37 -13.17 21.34
C GLY A 375 -7.84 -14.37 20.54
N MET A 376 -8.60 -14.91 19.57
CA MET A 376 -8.08 -15.99 18.72
C MET A 376 -7.10 -15.43 17.69
N ILE A 377 -5.89 -15.98 17.70
CA ILE A 377 -4.86 -15.76 16.67
C ILE A 377 -5.19 -16.63 15.44
N HIS A 378 -5.06 -16.07 14.23
CA HIS A 378 -5.22 -16.80 12.97
C HIS A 378 -3.87 -16.91 12.22
N PRO A 379 -3.00 -17.91 12.50
CA PRO A 379 -1.62 -17.93 12.02
C PRO A 379 -1.44 -17.97 10.50
N SER A 380 -2.45 -18.44 9.77
CA SER A 380 -2.44 -18.55 8.30
C SER A 380 -3.03 -17.32 7.59
N GLN A 381 -3.41 -16.27 8.33
CA GLN A 381 -3.92 -15.02 7.79
C GLN A 381 -3.01 -13.86 8.22
N PRO A 382 -2.49 -13.05 7.28
CA PRO A 382 -1.65 -11.91 7.63
C PRO A 382 -2.47 -10.80 8.27
N LEU A 383 -1.81 -9.98 9.09
CA LEU A 383 -2.39 -8.74 9.60
C LEU A 383 -2.82 -7.83 8.43
N ASN A 384 -4.04 -7.31 8.48
CA ASN A 384 -4.63 -6.53 7.38
C ASN A 384 -4.11 -5.08 7.41
N HIS A 385 -3.74 -4.53 6.25
CA HIS A 385 -3.31 -3.15 6.07
C HIS A 385 -4.21 -2.12 6.78
N ASP A 386 -5.53 -2.27 6.66
CA ASP A 386 -6.51 -1.34 7.24
C ASP A 386 -6.61 -1.50 8.76
N VAL A 387 -6.28 -2.68 9.30
CA VAL A 387 -6.18 -2.91 10.74
C VAL A 387 -4.89 -2.31 11.28
N VAL A 388 -3.75 -2.50 10.59
CA VAL A 388 -2.48 -1.86 10.94
C VAL A 388 -2.62 -0.34 11.05
N GLN A 389 -3.26 0.31 10.08
CA GLN A 389 -3.43 1.76 10.13
C GLN A 389 -4.29 2.19 11.31
N LYS A 390 -5.41 1.50 11.59
CA LYS A 390 -6.25 1.77 12.78
C LYS A 390 -5.49 1.59 14.10
N LEU A 391 -4.63 0.57 14.19
CA LEU A 391 -3.80 0.32 15.37
C LEU A 391 -2.71 1.39 15.53
N ILE A 392 -2.10 1.88 14.44
CA ILE A 392 -1.19 3.02 14.48
C ILE A 392 -1.93 4.28 14.97
N ASP A 393 -3.10 4.57 14.41
CA ASP A 393 -3.91 5.74 14.76
C ASP A 393 -4.34 5.69 16.24
N SER A 394 -4.73 4.52 16.77
CA SER A 394 -5.09 4.38 18.19
C SER A 394 -3.87 4.45 19.10
N PHE A 395 -2.78 3.74 18.80
CA PHE A 395 -1.57 3.76 19.63
C PHE A 395 -0.94 5.15 19.71
N ALA A 396 -0.90 5.89 18.59
CA ALA A 396 -0.37 7.25 18.57
C ALA A 396 -1.23 8.20 19.42
N ARG A 397 -2.55 8.21 19.20
CA ARG A 397 -3.50 9.05 19.94
C ARG A 397 -3.50 8.74 21.44
N ASP A 398 -3.54 7.45 21.79
CA ASP A 398 -3.69 7.02 23.18
C ASP A 398 -2.37 7.19 23.96
N ALA A 399 -1.22 7.22 23.27
CA ALA A 399 0.09 7.65 23.78
C ALA A 399 0.27 9.19 23.83
N GLY A 400 -0.76 9.97 23.46
CA GLY A 400 -0.76 11.44 23.54
C GLY A 400 -0.11 12.16 22.35
N LEU A 401 0.16 11.48 21.24
CA LEU A 401 0.73 12.10 20.04
C LEU A 401 -0.34 12.84 19.23
N THR A 402 -0.02 14.06 18.79
CA THR A 402 -0.93 14.95 18.04
C THR A 402 -0.89 14.74 16.53
N ARG A 403 0.14 14.05 16.03
CA ARG A 403 0.42 13.88 14.60
C ARG A 403 -0.19 12.59 14.05
N THR A 404 -0.57 12.60 12.77
CA THR A 404 -1.09 11.41 12.09
C THR A 404 0.03 10.65 11.40
N PHE A 405 0.32 9.44 11.89
CA PHE A 405 1.35 8.58 11.31
C PHE A 405 0.76 7.59 10.32
N SER A 406 1.62 7.02 9.49
CA SER A 406 1.27 5.87 8.67
C SER A 406 2.36 4.81 8.78
N THR A 407 2.11 3.64 8.20
CA THR A 407 3.11 2.58 8.09
C THR A 407 4.42 3.02 7.43
N HIS A 408 4.38 4.05 6.58
CA HIS A 408 5.57 4.61 5.94
C HIS A 408 6.35 5.57 6.85
N SER A 409 5.74 6.06 7.93
CA SER A 409 6.37 6.94 8.93
C SER A 409 7.51 6.23 9.66
N PHE A 410 7.35 4.94 10.03
CA PHE A 410 8.43 4.15 10.65
C PHE A 410 9.62 3.96 9.71
N ARG A 411 9.36 3.68 8.42
CA ARG A 411 10.41 3.58 7.39
C ARG A 411 11.17 4.90 7.22
N ARG A 412 10.48 6.05 7.25
CA ARG A 412 11.11 7.37 7.15
C ARG A 412 11.92 7.69 8.41
N GLY A 413 11.28 7.56 9.58
CA GLY A 413 11.86 7.80 10.89
C GLY A 413 13.13 7.00 11.14
N GLY A 414 13.11 5.69 10.87
CA GLY A 414 14.28 4.84 11.00
C GLY A 414 15.44 5.21 10.07
N ALA A 415 15.14 5.61 8.84
CA ALA A 415 16.15 6.02 7.86
C ALA A 415 16.79 7.37 8.25
N GLN A 416 15.96 8.35 8.64
CA GLN A 416 16.43 9.64 9.14
C GLN A 416 17.17 9.49 10.48
N TYR A 417 16.71 8.64 11.38
CA TYR A 417 17.44 8.36 12.63
C TYR A 417 18.83 7.81 12.35
N ARG A 418 18.97 6.76 11.53
CA ARG A 418 20.31 6.23 11.20
C ARG A 418 21.16 7.18 10.36
N PHE A 419 20.59 8.15 9.66
CA PHE A 419 21.35 9.12 8.88
C PHE A 419 21.76 10.38 9.69
N MET A 420 20.85 10.91 10.51
CA MET A 420 20.94 12.22 11.16
C MET A 420 20.89 12.18 12.69
N PHE A 421 19.90 11.50 13.27
CA PHE A 421 19.58 11.68 14.70
C PHE A 421 20.24 10.65 15.64
N ALA A 422 20.78 9.56 15.11
CA ALA A 422 21.58 8.62 15.88
C ALA A 422 22.87 9.30 16.41
N PRO A 423 23.40 8.86 17.56
CA PRO A 423 24.70 9.33 18.05
C PRO A 423 25.78 9.19 16.97
N PHE A 424 26.72 10.13 16.89
CA PHE A 424 27.70 10.24 15.80
C PHE A 424 28.31 8.90 15.34
N ALA A 425 28.90 8.14 16.27
CA ALA A 425 29.52 6.84 16.01
C ALA A 425 28.56 5.71 15.54
N GLN A 426 27.25 5.96 15.54
CA GLN A 426 26.18 5.04 15.13
C GLN A 426 25.45 5.50 13.86
N ARG A 427 25.79 6.66 13.31
CA ARG A 427 25.25 7.15 12.02
C ARG A 427 25.77 6.32 10.86
N TRP A 428 24.99 6.25 9.80
CA TRP A 428 25.22 5.41 8.65
C TRP A 428 25.45 6.25 7.40
N SER A 429 26.49 5.91 6.62
CA SER A 429 26.75 6.56 5.33
C SER A 429 25.61 6.33 4.33
N LEU A 430 25.43 7.25 3.39
CA LEU A 430 24.39 7.14 2.34
C LEU A 430 24.45 5.80 1.59
N THR A 431 25.64 5.23 1.38
CA THR A 431 25.81 3.89 0.79
C THR A 431 25.15 2.80 1.64
N ARG A 432 25.33 2.84 2.97
CA ARG A 432 24.68 1.90 3.90
C ARG A 432 23.18 2.14 3.97
N ILE A 433 22.71 3.40 3.98
CA ILE A 433 21.28 3.74 3.92
C ILE A 433 20.64 3.12 2.66
N ARG A 434 21.22 3.36 1.47
CA ARG A 434 20.72 2.83 0.18
C ARG A 434 20.62 1.31 0.18
N TRP A 435 21.69 0.64 0.62
CA TRP A 435 21.73 -0.82 0.70
C TRP A 435 20.65 -1.36 1.65
N TRP A 436 20.58 -0.80 2.87
CA TRP A 436 19.71 -1.31 3.91
C TRP A 436 18.22 -1.20 3.56
N GLY A 437 17.74 -0.01 3.17
CA GLY A 437 16.33 0.19 2.82
C GLY A 437 15.94 -0.28 1.42
N GLY A 438 16.91 -0.79 0.64
CA GLY A 438 16.70 -1.38 -0.67
C GLY A 438 16.20 -0.41 -1.73
N TRP A 439 17.00 0.61 -2.01
CA TRP A 439 16.85 1.51 -3.15
C TRP A 439 17.45 0.90 -4.42
N ALA A 440 16.84 1.15 -5.58
CA ALA A 440 17.25 0.54 -6.84
C ALA A 440 18.45 1.27 -7.47
N ASP A 441 19.33 0.51 -8.14
CA ASP A 441 20.39 1.08 -8.98
C ASP A 441 19.75 1.85 -10.15
N GLY A 442 19.71 3.18 -10.05
CA GLY A 442 19.07 4.07 -11.04
C GLY A 442 17.91 4.92 -10.50
N GLU A 443 17.44 4.70 -9.27
CA GLU A 443 16.57 5.70 -8.60
C GLU A 443 17.36 6.99 -8.36
N GLN A 444 16.78 8.14 -8.73
CA GLN A 444 17.46 9.43 -8.59
C GLN A 444 17.84 9.70 -7.13
N VAL A 445 19.14 9.87 -6.91
CA VAL A 445 19.76 10.19 -5.62
C VAL A 445 19.05 11.36 -4.95
N ASP A 446 18.69 12.37 -5.73
CA ASP A 446 18.03 13.60 -5.29
C ASP A 446 16.68 13.33 -4.62
N THR A 447 15.95 12.27 -5.01
CA THR A 447 14.69 11.89 -4.35
C THR A 447 14.93 11.23 -3.00
N LEU A 448 16.02 10.47 -2.82
CA LEU A 448 16.42 9.93 -1.52
C LEU A 448 16.99 11.02 -0.61
N ILE A 449 17.86 11.91 -1.14
CA ILE A 449 18.38 13.04 -0.39
C ILE A 449 17.21 13.91 0.06
N ARG A 450 16.29 14.30 -0.83
CA ARG A 450 15.09 15.06 -0.47
C ARG A 450 14.23 14.36 0.60
N TYR A 451 14.02 13.05 0.49
CA TYR A 451 13.32 12.24 1.50
C TYR A 451 14.01 12.19 2.89
N LEU A 452 15.33 12.42 2.95
CA LEU A 452 16.10 12.49 4.19
C LEU A 452 16.28 13.93 4.70
N VAL A 453 16.41 14.91 3.79
CA VAL A 453 16.92 16.27 4.02
C VAL A 453 15.83 17.36 3.97
N ASP A 454 14.62 17.09 3.48
CA ASP A 454 13.50 18.06 3.51
C ASP A 454 13.22 18.61 4.94
N ASP A 455 13.50 17.81 5.97
CA ASP A 455 13.36 18.24 7.38
C ASP A 455 14.60 18.98 7.92
N LEU A 456 15.78 18.82 7.30
CA LEU A 456 16.98 19.65 7.59
C LEU A 456 16.77 21.08 7.09
N THR A 457 16.20 21.25 5.90
CA THR A 457 15.99 22.59 5.32
C THR A 457 15.07 23.47 6.18
N TYR A 458 14.21 22.89 7.05
CA TYR A 458 13.47 23.68 8.04
C TYR A 458 14.35 24.10 9.24
N THR A 459 15.28 23.24 9.65
CA THR A 459 16.16 23.44 10.82
C THR A 459 17.39 24.30 10.51
N GLU A 460 17.98 24.17 9.32
CA GLU A 460 19.13 24.95 8.83
C GLU A 460 18.75 26.39 8.46
N ASN A 461 17.48 26.65 8.13
CA ASN A 461 16.97 28.01 7.91
C ASN A 461 16.47 28.68 9.21
N ASP A 462 16.56 28.01 10.37
CA ASP A 462 16.26 28.62 11.67
C ASP A 462 17.50 29.33 12.23
N HIS A 463 17.71 30.56 11.76
CA HIS A 463 18.78 31.44 12.24
C HIS A 463 18.40 32.19 13.54
N SER A 464 17.37 31.77 14.28
CA SER A 464 16.94 32.45 15.52
C SER A 464 18.02 32.52 16.60
N ASN A 465 18.98 31.58 16.57
CA ASN A 465 20.13 31.53 17.48
C ASN A 465 21.41 32.18 16.91
N ALA A 466 21.37 32.86 15.76
CA ALA A 466 22.57 33.40 15.10
C ALA A 466 23.34 34.46 15.92
N LEU A 467 22.71 35.04 16.94
CA LEU A 467 23.33 35.96 17.91
C LEU A 467 23.80 35.26 19.21
N CYS A 468 23.80 33.92 19.26
CA CYS A 468 24.32 33.18 20.40
C CYS A 468 25.84 33.44 20.54
N PRO A 469 26.33 33.87 21.72
CA PRO A 469 27.76 34.18 21.91
C PRO A 469 28.66 32.94 21.82
N ILE A 470 28.08 31.73 21.83
CA ILE A 470 28.74 30.48 21.46
C ILE A 470 28.18 30.06 20.10
N PRO A 471 28.95 30.19 18.99
CA PRO A 471 28.48 29.81 17.67
C PRO A 471 28.16 28.32 17.62
N THR A 472 26.90 27.96 17.39
CA THR A 472 26.55 26.57 17.06
C THR A 472 26.95 26.37 15.60
N GLN A 473 27.91 25.49 15.29
CA GLN A 473 28.46 25.37 13.93
C GLN A 473 27.51 24.64 12.94
N ASN A 474 26.20 24.79 13.10
CA ASN A 474 25.16 24.21 12.24
C ASN A 474 25.36 24.60 10.76
N ASP A 475 25.81 25.83 10.52
CA ASP A 475 26.02 26.40 9.18
C ASP A 475 27.29 25.88 8.48
N LEU A 476 28.20 25.23 9.22
CA LEU A 476 29.53 24.80 8.74
C LEU A 476 29.73 23.29 8.81
N ILE A 477 29.06 22.61 9.75
CA ILE A 477 29.16 21.17 10.00
C ILE A 477 27.76 20.63 10.28
N PHE A 478 27.42 19.50 9.65
CA PHE A 478 26.12 18.83 9.74
C PHE A 478 25.61 18.72 11.19
N ASN A 479 24.53 19.45 11.51
CA ASN A 479 23.91 19.56 12.85
C ASN A 479 24.83 20.07 13.99
N GLY A 480 25.98 20.68 13.68
CA GLY A 480 26.92 21.24 14.68
C GLY A 480 27.53 20.20 15.64
N ASP A 481 27.53 18.91 15.27
CA ASP A 481 27.83 17.83 16.22
C ASP A 481 29.31 17.73 16.63
N ASP A 482 30.25 18.14 15.77
CA ASP A 482 31.67 18.23 16.18
C ASP A 482 31.86 19.22 17.32
N SER A 483 31.03 20.28 17.41
CA SER A 483 31.06 21.24 18.53
C SER A 483 30.67 20.59 19.87
N ARG A 484 29.82 19.55 19.85
CA ARG A 484 29.39 18.83 21.07
C ARG A 484 30.34 17.72 21.50
N ALA A 485 31.16 17.21 20.59
CA ALA A 485 32.19 16.20 20.86
C ALA A 485 33.59 16.81 21.09
N ALA A 486 33.78 18.09 20.72
CA ALA A 486 35.00 18.84 20.96
C ALA A 486 35.25 19.06 22.48
N PRO A 487 36.53 19.18 22.90
CA PRO A 487 36.86 19.69 24.22
C PRO A 487 36.38 21.15 24.35
N ILE A 488 35.93 21.52 25.56
CA ILE A 488 35.43 22.86 25.89
C ILE A 488 36.42 23.94 25.42
N THR A 489 35.91 24.88 24.62
CA THR A 489 36.68 26.02 24.13
C THR A 489 36.86 27.08 25.22
N ALA A 490 37.91 27.90 25.09
CA ALA A 490 38.14 29.04 25.99
C ALA A 490 37.01 30.08 25.95
N GLN A 491 36.16 30.10 24.91
CA GLN A 491 35.02 30.98 24.80
C GLN A 491 33.82 30.44 25.59
N GLU A 492 33.50 29.15 25.45
CA GLU A 492 32.47 28.49 26.27
C GLU A 492 32.80 28.55 27.77
N TYR A 493 34.08 28.36 28.14
CA TYR A 493 34.50 28.49 29.53
C TYR A 493 34.35 29.92 30.07
N ARG A 494 34.61 30.95 29.25
CA ARG A 494 34.38 32.36 29.64
C ARG A 494 32.89 32.65 29.83
N GLU A 495 32.04 32.30 28.87
CA GLU A 495 30.59 32.50 28.99
C GLU A 495 29.99 31.73 30.18
N PHE A 496 30.46 30.51 30.45
CA PHE A 496 30.07 29.73 31.62
C PHE A 496 30.48 30.42 32.93
N LYS A 497 31.73 30.91 33.01
CA LYS A 497 32.21 31.68 34.16
C LYS A 497 31.38 32.96 34.33
N ASP A 498 31.23 33.76 33.28
CA ASP A 498 30.53 35.04 33.33
C ASP A 498 29.04 34.84 33.68
N ALA A 499 28.43 33.69 33.33
CA ALA A 499 27.08 33.31 33.74
C ALA A 499 26.99 32.88 35.22
N ILE A 500 28.03 32.24 35.77
CA ILE A 500 28.14 31.97 37.21
C ILE A 500 28.34 33.28 37.97
N ASP A 501 29.28 34.12 37.56
CA ASP A 501 29.59 35.40 38.20
C ASP A 501 28.33 36.29 38.22
N ARG A 502 27.60 36.42 37.09
CA ARG A 502 26.29 37.10 37.03
C ARG A 502 25.25 36.55 38.02
N ARG A 503 25.13 35.22 38.14
CA ARG A 503 24.21 34.60 39.12
C ARG A 503 24.64 34.85 40.56
N PHE A 504 25.94 34.91 40.81
CA PHE A 504 26.51 35.19 42.11
C PHE A 504 26.28 36.66 42.50
N ASP A 505 26.49 37.59 41.57
CA ASP A 505 26.20 39.02 41.74
C ASP A 505 24.69 39.29 41.92
N GLU A 506 23.82 38.58 41.18
CA GLU A 506 22.38 38.62 41.40
C GLU A 506 22.01 38.11 42.81
N PHE A 507 22.58 36.98 43.24
CA PHE A 507 22.33 36.41 44.57
C PHE A 507 22.81 37.37 45.67
N ILE A 508 24.02 37.91 45.54
CA ILE A 508 24.60 38.90 46.44
C ILE A 508 23.72 40.16 46.49
N SER A 509 23.26 40.67 45.34
CA SER A 509 22.39 41.85 45.27
C SER A 509 21.03 41.60 45.93
N LYS A 510 20.41 40.44 45.69
CA LYS A 510 19.15 40.02 46.33
C LYS A 510 19.32 39.83 47.84
N PHE A 511 20.43 39.23 48.28
CA PHE A 511 20.77 39.03 49.68
C PHE A 511 21.03 40.35 50.41
N PHE A 512 21.77 41.29 49.80
CA PHE A 512 21.96 42.62 50.35
C PHE A 512 20.66 43.44 50.40
N ALA A 513 19.80 43.37 49.38
CA ALA A 513 18.49 44.02 49.39
C ALA A 513 17.57 43.46 50.49
N LEU A 514 17.67 42.16 50.78
CA LEU A 514 16.96 41.51 51.89
C LEU A 514 17.50 41.97 53.26
N LEU A 515 18.83 42.05 53.43
CA LEU A 515 19.47 42.50 54.67
C LEU A 515 19.26 43.98 54.98
N HIS A 516 19.20 44.84 53.96
CA HIS A 516 19.03 46.29 54.14
C HIS A 516 17.55 46.75 54.13
N GLY A 517 16.60 45.83 54.11
CA GLY A 517 15.17 46.13 54.24
C GLY A 517 14.55 46.90 53.06
N THR A 518 15.26 47.02 51.93
CA THR A 518 14.78 47.73 50.72
C THR A 518 13.99 46.81 49.78
N ALA A 519 14.09 45.49 49.95
CA ALA A 519 13.27 44.52 49.24
C ALA A 519 11.82 44.53 49.73
N SER A 520 10.92 45.19 48.98
CA SER A 520 9.48 44.97 49.13
C SER A 520 9.14 43.53 48.75
N ILE A 521 8.63 42.75 49.70
CA ILE A 521 8.05 41.43 49.43
C ILE A 521 6.78 41.66 48.58
N PRO A 522 6.70 41.16 47.33
CA PRO A 522 5.46 41.23 46.58
C PRO A 522 4.43 40.32 47.26
N MET A 523 3.38 40.90 47.82
CA MET A 523 2.18 40.13 48.16
C MET A 523 1.67 39.43 46.90
N LEU A 524 1.26 38.17 47.09
CA LEU A 524 0.47 37.42 46.13
C LEU A 524 -0.74 38.28 45.69
N HIS A 525 -0.95 38.47 44.38
CA HIS A 525 -2.25 38.46 43.67
C HIS A 525 -2.07 38.89 42.19
N GLY A 526 -2.62 38.10 41.26
CA GLY A 526 -2.98 38.59 39.92
C GLY A 526 -1.93 38.50 38.80
N HIS A 527 -1.61 37.29 38.33
CA HIS A 527 -1.19 37.09 36.94
C HIS A 527 -2.26 36.30 36.19
N GLN A 528 -3.03 37.01 35.37
CA GLN A 528 -3.72 36.40 34.23
C GLN A 528 -2.69 36.01 33.17
N ALA A 529 -2.98 34.88 32.51
CA ALA A 529 -2.12 34.16 31.61
C ALA A 529 -1.41 34.99 30.51
N LEU A 530 -0.10 34.76 30.37
CA LEU A 530 0.49 34.45 29.07
C LEU A 530 1.27 33.14 29.19
N HIS A 531 1.02 32.21 28.26
CA HIS A 531 1.61 30.88 28.27
C HIS A 531 3.08 30.95 27.79
N TYR A 532 4.01 30.65 28.69
CA TYR A 532 5.34 30.19 28.34
C TYR A 532 5.58 28.85 29.05
N VAL A 533 5.78 27.79 28.27
CA VAL A 533 5.98 26.42 28.79
C VAL A 533 7.48 26.17 28.89
N PRO A 534 8.07 25.98 30.09
CA PRO A 534 9.48 25.64 30.21
C PRO A 534 9.73 24.20 29.76
N GLU A 535 10.70 24.02 28.87
CA GLU A 535 11.18 22.70 28.45
C GLU A 535 11.93 22.02 29.61
N VAL A 536 11.38 20.93 30.13
CA VAL A 536 11.96 20.20 31.26
C VAL A 536 13.12 19.33 30.80
N ARG A 537 14.36 19.81 31.02
CA ARG A 537 15.54 18.94 31.05
C ARG A 537 15.60 18.16 32.37
N PRO A 538 15.75 16.83 32.37
CA PRO A 538 16.12 16.10 33.58
C PRO A 538 17.60 16.37 33.91
N THR A 539 17.86 16.82 35.12
CA THR A 539 19.20 16.88 35.72
C THR A 539 19.70 15.48 36.04
N ALA A 540 20.99 15.24 35.78
CA ALA A 540 21.72 14.12 36.37
C ALA A 540 22.55 14.65 37.54
N GLU A 541 22.36 14.08 38.73
CA GLU A 541 23.30 14.24 39.84
C GLU A 541 24.10 12.94 40.02
N GLU A 542 25.43 13.08 40.04
CA GLU A 542 26.35 12.00 40.37
C GLU A 542 26.42 11.82 41.88
N VAL A 543 26.28 10.59 42.37
CA VAL A 543 26.77 10.21 43.71
C VAL A 543 28.05 9.42 43.55
N LEU A 544 29.17 10.07 43.88
CA LEU A 544 30.50 9.50 43.81
C LEU A 544 30.86 8.85 45.15
N GLN A 545 31.08 7.53 45.17
CA GLN A 545 31.88 6.86 46.22
C GLN A 545 32.29 5.43 45.82
N ASN A 546 33.58 5.26 45.50
CA ASN A 546 34.30 3.98 45.63
C ASN A 546 34.62 3.74 47.12
N PRO A 547 34.78 2.49 47.59
CA PRO A 547 36.16 1.97 47.65
C PRO A 547 36.37 0.45 47.45
N LEU A 548 37.50 0.17 46.79
CA LEU A 548 38.47 -0.92 47.06
C LEU A 548 38.15 -2.41 46.81
N MET A 549 39.23 -3.07 46.40
CA MET A 549 39.33 -4.45 45.94
C MET A 549 39.21 -5.50 47.05
N SER A 550 38.70 -6.68 46.70
CA SER A 550 39.27 -7.95 47.19
C SER A 550 39.19 -9.04 46.11
N SER A 551 40.03 -10.07 46.27
CA SER A 551 40.37 -11.06 45.24
C SER A 551 39.37 -12.21 45.04
N MET A 552 39.34 -12.71 43.80
CA MET A 552 39.25 -14.12 43.35
C MET A 552 39.39 -15.22 44.43
N PRO A 553 38.73 -16.40 44.30
CA PRO A 553 38.82 -17.18 43.05
C PRO A 553 37.63 -18.02 42.55
N SER A 554 37.70 -18.23 41.23
CA SER A 554 37.17 -19.32 40.40
C SER A 554 36.72 -20.61 41.09
N GLY A 555 35.44 -20.97 40.90
CA GLY A 555 34.95 -22.35 40.99
C GLY A 555 34.76 -22.94 39.60
N ILE A 556 35.57 -23.94 39.23
CA ILE A 556 35.42 -24.71 37.98
C ILE A 556 34.47 -25.89 38.25
N CYS A 557 33.39 -26.01 37.47
CA CYS A 557 32.63 -27.25 37.35
C CYS A 557 32.38 -27.56 35.87
N SER A 558 33.06 -28.60 35.37
CA SER A 558 32.84 -29.18 34.05
C SER A 558 31.80 -30.29 34.12
N ALA A 559 30.82 -30.28 33.21
CA ALA A 559 30.03 -31.44 32.78
C ALA A 559 29.11 -31.01 31.61
N GLU A 560 28.86 -31.79 30.57
CA GLU A 560 29.66 -32.87 29.97
C GLU A 560 29.22 -32.99 28.49
N VAL A 561 30.09 -33.46 27.60
CA VAL A 561 29.79 -33.55 26.16
C VAL A 561 29.01 -34.84 25.86
N TYR A 562 27.84 -34.74 25.24
CA TYR A 562 27.13 -35.90 24.70
C TYR A 562 26.49 -35.64 23.33
N ALA A 563 27.04 -36.32 22.31
CA ALA A 563 26.47 -36.56 20.98
C ALA A 563 27.37 -37.59 20.26
N PRO A 564 26.89 -38.31 19.22
CA PRO A 564 25.52 -38.74 18.91
C PRO A 564 25.42 -40.23 18.52
N SER A 565 24.21 -40.76 18.40
CA SER A 565 23.84 -41.98 17.65
C SER A 565 22.31 -42.05 17.57
N MET A 566 21.61 -42.57 16.57
CA MET A 566 21.85 -42.99 15.18
C MET A 566 20.43 -43.28 14.62
N ILE A 567 20.19 -42.93 13.36
CA ILE A 567 19.38 -43.66 12.36
C ILE A 567 18.10 -44.38 12.82
N ILE A 568 16.95 -43.95 12.26
CA ILE A 568 15.91 -44.82 11.66
C ILE A 568 15.16 -43.98 10.60
N GLU A 569 15.13 -44.42 9.35
CA GLU A 569 14.17 -43.95 8.33
C GLU A 569 12.83 -44.70 8.48
N PRO A 570 11.72 -44.19 7.91
CA PRO A 570 11.30 -44.84 6.66
C PRO A 570 10.66 -43.94 5.58
N SER A 571 11.09 -44.19 4.34
CA SER A 571 10.30 -44.25 3.10
C SER A 571 9.31 -43.12 2.72
N HIS A 572 9.72 -42.35 1.71
CA HIS A 572 8.93 -41.94 0.54
C HIS A 572 7.39 -41.98 0.55
N SER A 573 6.78 -40.81 0.33
CA SER A 573 5.74 -40.68 -0.69
C SER A 573 5.92 -39.38 -1.50
N LYS A 574 5.74 -39.44 -2.82
CA LYS A 574 5.89 -38.28 -3.74
C LYS A 574 4.50 -37.72 -4.08
N GLY A 575 4.24 -36.46 -3.74
CA GLY A 575 2.98 -35.77 -4.04
C GLY A 575 3.19 -34.34 -4.54
N SER A 576 3.36 -34.17 -5.85
CA SER A 576 3.55 -32.85 -6.48
C SER A 576 2.20 -32.17 -6.78
N ALA A 577 1.94 -30.99 -6.19
CA ALA A 577 0.78 -30.16 -6.55
C ALA A 577 1.10 -28.65 -6.53
N ARG A 578 1.54 -28.17 -7.69
CA ARG A 578 1.84 -26.76 -8.02
C ARG A 578 0.54 -25.96 -8.26
N LYS A 579 0.34 -24.80 -7.59
CA LYS A 579 -0.03 -23.47 -8.20
C LYS A 579 -0.85 -22.49 -7.31
N LYS A 580 -0.37 -21.24 -7.35
CA LYS A 580 -1.09 -19.95 -7.51
C LYS A 580 -2.08 -19.51 -6.42
N GLY A 581 -1.66 -18.47 -5.69
CA GLY A 581 -2.57 -17.58 -4.97
C GLY A 581 -3.55 -16.84 -5.90
N ALA A 582 -4.69 -16.46 -5.34
CA ALA A 582 -5.74 -15.68 -5.98
C ALA A 582 -6.22 -14.57 -5.03
N SER A 583 -6.54 -13.41 -5.60
CA SER A 583 -6.87 -12.17 -4.90
C SER A 583 -8.25 -12.16 -4.20
N GLY A 584 -8.31 -11.53 -3.02
CA GLY A 584 -9.49 -10.87 -2.44
C GLY A 584 -9.00 -9.59 -1.72
N LYS A 585 -9.66 -8.43 -1.70
CA LYS A 585 -11.04 -8.02 -1.98
C LYS A 585 -12.13 -8.72 -1.15
N GLY A 586 -12.63 -7.98 -0.16
CA GLY A 586 -13.86 -8.24 0.59
C GLY A 586 -13.60 -8.67 2.03
N THR A 587 -13.76 -7.74 2.97
CA THR A 587 -13.99 -8.07 4.38
C THR A 587 -15.19 -9.00 4.50
N ARG A 588 -15.12 -9.96 5.43
CA ARG A 588 -16.23 -10.84 5.79
C ARG A 588 -16.31 -10.88 7.30
N ASP A 589 -17.38 -10.29 7.84
CA ASP A 589 -17.71 -10.39 9.25
C ASP A 589 -18.17 -11.81 9.60
N ILE A 590 -17.93 -12.23 10.84
CA ILE A 590 -18.30 -13.54 11.38
C ILE A 590 -19.84 -13.58 11.58
N PRO A 591 -20.54 -14.69 11.27
CA PRO A 591 -21.98 -14.79 11.52
C PRO A 591 -22.30 -14.73 13.03
N PRO A 592 -23.30 -13.95 13.46
CA PRO A 592 -23.78 -13.92 14.85
C PRO A 592 -24.45 -15.21 15.36
N ILE A 593 -24.51 -16.29 14.57
CA ILE A 593 -25.08 -17.59 14.95
C ILE A 593 -24.10 -18.69 14.52
N PRO A 594 -23.35 -19.33 15.46
CA PRO A 594 -22.29 -20.29 15.12
C PRO A 594 -22.74 -21.52 14.31
N GLU A 595 -23.99 -21.96 14.52
CA GLU A 595 -24.55 -23.16 13.87
C GLU A 595 -24.99 -22.92 12.42
N ALA A 596 -25.25 -21.66 12.05
CA ALA A 596 -25.80 -21.30 10.75
C ALA A 596 -24.68 -21.12 9.69
N SER A 597 -24.06 -22.22 9.28
CA SER A 597 -23.02 -22.24 8.23
C SER A 597 -23.44 -23.08 7.01
N ILE A 598 -23.26 -22.52 5.81
CA ILE A 598 -23.60 -23.20 4.54
C ILE A 598 -22.31 -23.58 3.80
N PRO A 599 -22.00 -24.88 3.62
CA PRO A 599 -20.84 -25.34 2.89
C PRO A 599 -20.75 -24.78 1.46
N ASP A 600 -19.51 -24.59 0.99
CA ASP A 600 -19.27 -24.19 -0.39
C ASP A 600 -19.49 -25.38 -1.35
N LEU A 601 -20.01 -25.09 -2.54
CA LEU A 601 -20.29 -26.12 -3.55
C LEU A 601 -18.98 -26.54 -4.24
N PRO A 602 -18.84 -27.83 -4.59
CA PRO A 602 -17.64 -28.33 -5.25
C PRO A 602 -17.46 -27.70 -6.65
N LYS A 603 -16.22 -27.67 -7.15
CA LYS A 603 -15.88 -27.12 -8.48
C LYS A 603 -15.91 -28.21 -9.57
N ASN A 604 -16.97 -29.01 -9.60
CA ASN A 604 -17.12 -30.16 -10.51
C ASN A 604 -18.48 -30.14 -11.25
N LYS A 605 -18.68 -31.07 -12.19
CA LYS A 605 -19.90 -31.16 -13.00
C LYS A 605 -21.17 -31.51 -12.22
N THR A 606 -21.04 -31.97 -10.96
CA THR A 606 -22.15 -32.38 -10.08
C THR A 606 -22.50 -31.34 -9.02
N ALA A 607 -21.86 -30.17 -9.03
CA ALA A 607 -22.08 -29.09 -8.06
C ALA A 607 -23.55 -28.63 -7.94
N TRP A 608 -24.34 -28.77 -9.00
CA TRP A 608 -25.75 -28.40 -9.01
C TRP A 608 -26.62 -29.44 -8.28
N ARG A 609 -26.24 -30.73 -8.31
CA ARG A 609 -26.87 -31.78 -7.48
C ARG A 609 -26.58 -31.54 -6.00
N GLU A 610 -25.35 -31.19 -5.65
CA GLU A 610 -25.00 -30.82 -4.26
C GLU A 610 -25.76 -29.56 -3.80
N ALA A 611 -26.08 -28.62 -4.70
CA ALA A 611 -26.92 -27.46 -4.37
C ALA A 611 -28.37 -27.84 -4.04
N ILE A 612 -28.93 -28.84 -4.73
CA ILE A 612 -30.26 -29.41 -4.44
C ILE A 612 -30.20 -30.22 -3.15
N ARG A 613 -29.16 -31.05 -2.98
CA ARG A 613 -28.94 -31.87 -1.78
C ARG A 613 -28.89 -31.01 -0.52
N GLN A 614 -28.11 -29.93 -0.52
CA GLN A 614 -28.09 -28.93 0.57
C GLN A 614 -29.45 -28.25 0.79
N TRP A 615 -30.29 -28.13 -0.23
CA TRP A 615 -31.62 -27.53 -0.09
C TRP A 615 -32.61 -28.47 0.60
N GLU A 616 -32.55 -29.76 0.29
CA GLU A 616 -33.60 -30.73 0.62
C GLU A 616 -33.28 -31.67 1.78
N GLU A 617 -32.01 -31.97 2.01
CA GLU A 617 -31.51 -32.89 3.05
C GLU A 617 -30.88 -32.14 4.23
N PRO A 618 -31.01 -32.66 5.48
CA PRO A 618 -30.19 -32.22 6.61
C PRO A 618 -28.69 -32.39 6.34
N ASN A 619 -27.84 -31.60 7.00
CA ASN A 619 -26.39 -31.77 6.90
C ASN A 619 -25.91 -32.87 7.87
N PRO A 620 -25.43 -34.03 7.38
CA PRO A 620 -25.04 -35.14 8.25
C PRO A 620 -23.79 -34.85 9.10
N VAL A 621 -23.00 -33.81 8.75
CA VAL A 621 -21.77 -33.45 9.48
C VAL A 621 -22.05 -32.47 10.62
N THR A 622 -23.08 -31.63 10.51
CA THR A 622 -23.37 -30.57 11.51
C THR A 622 -24.71 -30.73 12.21
N GLY A 623 -25.51 -31.74 11.86
CA GLY A 623 -26.85 -31.98 12.43
C GLY A 623 -27.91 -30.94 12.04
N CYS A 624 -27.55 -29.92 11.26
CA CYS A 624 -28.46 -28.84 10.90
C CYS A 624 -29.59 -29.34 9.98
N PRO A 625 -30.84 -28.82 10.13
CA PRO A 625 -31.94 -29.13 9.21
C PRO A 625 -31.63 -28.67 7.78
N ALA A 626 -32.39 -29.19 6.82
CA ALA A 626 -32.27 -28.83 5.40
C ALA A 626 -32.48 -27.31 5.20
N LEU A 627 -31.79 -26.70 4.23
CA LEU A 627 -31.85 -25.23 4.06
C LEU A 627 -33.27 -24.70 3.84
N LYS A 628 -34.17 -25.49 3.26
CA LYS A 628 -35.60 -25.13 3.09
C LYS A 628 -36.29 -24.86 4.44
N ASP A 629 -35.92 -25.60 5.49
CA ASP A 629 -36.54 -25.60 6.83
C ASP A 629 -35.83 -24.70 7.85
N TRP A 630 -34.83 -23.92 7.42
CA TRP A 630 -34.07 -23.01 8.31
C TRP A 630 -34.94 -21.88 8.91
N PRO A 631 -34.75 -21.52 10.20
CA PRO A 631 -35.36 -20.35 10.80
C PRO A 631 -35.04 -19.05 10.04
N LYS A 632 -36.00 -18.11 10.01
CA LYS A 632 -35.89 -16.86 9.25
C LYS A 632 -34.67 -16.01 9.66
N ASP A 633 -34.32 -16.02 10.94
CA ASP A 633 -33.23 -15.20 11.49
C ASP A 633 -31.85 -15.73 11.09
N TRP A 634 -31.74 -17.01 10.72
CA TRP A 634 -30.50 -17.64 10.26
C TRP A 634 -30.06 -17.20 8.87
N TYR A 635 -30.90 -16.47 8.12
CA TYR A 635 -30.59 -16.01 6.76
C TYR A 635 -31.11 -14.60 6.40
N SER A 636 -31.73 -13.89 7.35
CA SER A 636 -32.18 -12.50 7.21
C SER A 636 -31.40 -11.56 8.15
N GLY A 637 -31.77 -10.29 8.25
CA GLY A 637 -31.02 -9.30 9.05
C GLY A 637 -29.53 -9.26 8.69
N GLY A 638 -28.66 -9.27 9.70
CA GLY A 638 -27.20 -9.35 9.51
C GLY A 638 -26.72 -10.64 8.82
N MET A 639 -27.41 -11.77 9.05
CA MET A 639 -27.09 -13.07 8.42
C MET A 639 -27.31 -13.07 6.90
N ARG A 640 -28.03 -12.08 6.34
CA ARG A 640 -28.25 -11.92 4.90
C ARG A 640 -26.94 -11.93 4.08
N LEU A 641 -25.88 -11.33 4.61
CA LEU A 641 -24.58 -11.24 3.94
C LEU A 641 -23.73 -12.52 4.06
N VAL A 642 -23.97 -13.34 5.09
CA VAL A 642 -23.18 -14.55 5.38
C VAL A 642 -23.83 -15.79 4.77
N THR A 643 -25.09 -16.06 5.11
CA THR A 643 -25.85 -17.26 4.70
C THR A 643 -26.91 -16.94 3.67
N GLY A 644 -27.59 -15.79 3.77
CA GLY A 644 -28.74 -15.44 2.93
C GLY A 644 -28.45 -15.51 1.43
N ALA A 645 -27.32 -14.96 0.99
CA ALA A 645 -26.88 -15.04 -0.40
C ALA A 645 -26.62 -16.49 -0.87
N LYS A 646 -26.01 -17.34 -0.03
CA LYS A 646 -25.78 -18.75 -0.36
C LYS A 646 -27.10 -19.53 -0.42
N ARG A 647 -27.96 -19.39 0.61
CA ARG A 647 -29.28 -20.05 0.71
C ARG A 647 -30.15 -19.74 -0.49
N GLY A 648 -30.28 -18.46 -0.87
CA GLY A 648 -31.09 -18.05 -2.02
C GLY A 648 -30.62 -18.65 -3.36
N GLN A 649 -29.32 -18.95 -3.52
CA GLN A 649 -28.82 -19.66 -4.69
C GLN A 649 -29.23 -21.13 -4.72
N ARG A 650 -29.22 -21.83 -3.56
CA ARG A 650 -29.65 -23.24 -3.48
C ARG A 650 -31.16 -23.34 -3.71
N GLN A 651 -31.93 -22.45 -3.08
CA GLN A 651 -33.38 -22.30 -3.33
C GLN A 651 -33.71 -22.08 -4.81
N LEU A 652 -33.00 -21.18 -5.49
CA LEU A 652 -33.22 -20.90 -6.91
C LEU A 652 -33.01 -22.14 -7.79
N ILE A 653 -31.93 -22.88 -7.56
CA ILE A 653 -31.60 -24.08 -8.33
C ILE A 653 -32.61 -25.20 -8.04
N ALA A 654 -32.91 -25.46 -6.76
CA ALA A 654 -33.85 -26.52 -6.38
C ALA A 654 -35.29 -26.23 -6.84
N ASN A 655 -35.76 -24.98 -6.73
CA ASN A 655 -37.09 -24.61 -7.23
C ASN A 655 -37.19 -24.78 -8.75
N GLU A 656 -36.16 -24.38 -9.50
CA GLU A 656 -36.17 -24.56 -10.96
C GLU A 656 -36.07 -26.05 -11.34
N TYR A 657 -35.25 -26.85 -10.65
CA TYR A 657 -35.15 -28.31 -10.84
C TYR A 657 -36.48 -29.04 -10.57
N ASN A 658 -37.21 -28.63 -9.53
CA ASN A 658 -38.55 -29.16 -9.23
C ASN A 658 -39.57 -28.93 -10.36
N ARG A 659 -39.38 -27.93 -11.23
CA ARG A 659 -40.26 -27.70 -12.39
C ARG A 659 -40.07 -28.70 -13.52
N PHE A 660 -38.88 -29.31 -13.61
CA PHE A 660 -38.58 -30.37 -14.57
C PHE A 660 -38.85 -31.75 -13.96
N SER A 661 -39.81 -31.83 -13.03
CA SER A 661 -40.21 -33.05 -12.32
C SER A 661 -39.06 -33.82 -11.65
N ARG A 662 -37.95 -33.14 -11.33
CA ARG A 662 -36.70 -33.74 -10.81
C ARG A 662 -36.04 -34.71 -11.80
N ASP A 663 -36.26 -34.55 -13.11
CA ASP A 663 -35.57 -35.32 -14.14
C ASP A 663 -34.23 -34.65 -14.52
N ASP A 664 -33.14 -35.31 -14.13
CA ASP A 664 -31.76 -34.96 -14.47
C ASP A 664 -31.52 -34.76 -15.97
N ARG A 665 -32.17 -35.54 -16.83
CA ARG A 665 -31.97 -35.51 -18.29
C ARG A 665 -32.61 -34.26 -18.86
N VAL A 666 -33.89 -34.03 -18.55
CA VAL A 666 -34.64 -32.85 -19.00
C VAL A 666 -34.01 -31.56 -18.45
N PHE A 667 -33.58 -31.56 -17.19
CA PHE A 667 -32.90 -30.40 -16.60
C PHE A 667 -31.56 -30.08 -17.29
N LEU A 668 -30.79 -31.11 -17.68
CA LEU A 668 -29.52 -30.92 -18.38
C LEU A 668 -29.66 -30.61 -19.88
N GLU A 669 -30.76 -31.03 -20.53
CA GLU A 669 -31.10 -30.61 -21.88
C GLU A 669 -31.45 -29.12 -21.95
N VAL A 670 -32.23 -28.62 -20.98
CA VAL A 670 -32.59 -27.20 -20.88
C VAL A 670 -31.44 -26.33 -20.34
N TYR A 671 -30.66 -26.86 -19.39
CA TYR A 671 -29.52 -26.17 -18.77
C TYR A 671 -28.19 -26.94 -18.89
N PRO A 672 -27.63 -27.15 -20.10
CA PRO A 672 -26.36 -27.86 -20.28
C PRO A 672 -25.19 -27.18 -19.55
N VAL A 673 -25.29 -25.86 -19.35
CA VAL A 673 -24.36 -25.04 -18.56
C VAL A 673 -24.30 -25.41 -17.07
N ALA A 674 -25.23 -26.22 -16.55
CA ALA A 674 -25.16 -26.78 -15.19
C ALA A 674 -23.84 -27.54 -14.95
N THR A 675 -23.33 -28.21 -15.98
CA THR A 675 -22.05 -28.94 -15.92
C THR A 675 -20.82 -28.03 -16.02
N ALA A 676 -20.96 -26.80 -16.54
CA ALA A 676 -19.88 -25.81 -16.65
C ALA A 676 -19.68 -25.00 -15.36
N GLY A 677 -20.71 -24.93 -14.50
CA GLY A 677 -20.57 -24.46 -13.12
C GLY A 677 -21.72 -23.58 -12.63
N ILE A 678 -21.90 -23.55 -11.31
CA ILE A 678 -23.04 -22.92 -10.60
C ILE A 678 -23.30 -21.46 -11.00
N LYS A 679 -22.25 -20.67 -11.23
CA LYS A 679 -22.41 -19.26 -11.65
C LYS A 679 -23.08 -19.14 -13.03
N HIS A 680 -22.77 -20.04 -13.96
CA HIS A 680 -23.38 -20.06 -15.29
C HIS A 680 -24.80 -20.57 -15.22
N LEU A 681 -25.06 -21.60 -14.42
CA LEU A 681 -26.40 -22.12 -14.15
C LEU A 681 -27.35 -21.05 -13.57
N ILE A 682 -26.94 -20.38 -12.49
CA ILE A 682 -27.74 -19.30 -11.88
C ILE A 682 -28.05 -18.18 -12.87
N SER A 683 -27.08 -17.81 -13.72
CA SER A 683 -27.27 -16.80 -14.76
C SER A 683 -28.30 -17.24 -15.81
N ALA A 684 -28.24 -18.50 -16.27
CA ALA A 684 -29.19 -19.07 -17.22
C ALA A 684 -30.61 -19.16 -16.63
N ILE A 685 -30.75 -19.68 -15.40
CA ILE A 685 -32.03 -19.75 -14.68
C ILE A 685 -32.61 -18.35 -14.48
N THR A 686 -31.79 -17.36 -14.10
CA THR A 686 -32.25 -15.98 -13.90
C THR A 686 -32.77 -15.36 -15.20
N LYS A 687 -32.06 -15.57 -16.32
CA LYS A 687 -32.53 -15.13 -17.65
C LYS A 687 -33.82 -15.82 -18.07
N ALA A 688 -33.94 -17.12 -17.85
CA ALA A 688 -35.15 -17.88 -18.16
C ALA A 688 -36.35 -17.39 -17.33
N ARG A 689 -36.16 -17.15 -16.02
CA ARG A 689 -37.18 -16.54 -15.15
C ARG A 689 -37.57 -15.13 -15.59
N GLN A 690 -36.62 -14.32 -16.06
CA GLN A 690 -36.91 -12.98 -16.60
C GLN A 690 -37.72 -13.06 -17.91
N ALA A 691 -37.37 -13.96 -18.82
CA ALA A 691 -38.12 -14.19 -20.06
C ALA A 691 -39.56 -14.67 -19.80
N ARG A 692 -39.77 -15.45 -18.73
CA ARG A 692 -41.09 -15.90 -18.26
C ARG A 692 -41.81 -14.90 -17.33
N GLN A 693 -41.25 -13.72 -17.09
CA GLN A 693 -41.78 -12.68 -16.19
C GLN A 693 -41.94 -13.11 -14.70
N GLU A 694 -41.33 -14.23 -14.30
CA GLU A 694 -41.38 -14.82 -12.94
C GLU A 694 -40.39 -14.17 -11.95
N ALA A 695 -39.71 -13.12 -12.39
CA ALA A 695 -38.77 -12.36 -11.59
C ALA A 695 -39.05 -10.87 -11.84
N ALA A 696 -39.41 -10.14 -10.78
CA ALA A 696 -39.55 -8.70 -10.84
C ALA A 696 -38.29 -8.10 -11.50
N VAL A 697 -38.48 -7.34 -12.57
CA VAL A 697 -37.38 -6.58 -13.19
C VAL A 697 -36.78 -5.73 -12.08
N ARG A 698 -35.46 -5.90 -11.87
CA ARG A 698 -34.77 -5.21 -10.78
C ARG A 698 -34.75 -3.73 -11.11
N ARG A 699 -35.74 -2.99 -10.57
CA ARG A 699 -35.90 -1.55 -10.79
C ARG A 699 -34.55 -0.87 -10.55
N SER A 700 -34.21 0.05 -11.45
CA SER A 700 -32.93 0.74 -11.42
C SER A 700 -32.74 1.40 -10.06
N LYS A 701 -31.54 1.29 -9.47
CA LYS A 701 -31.16 2.11 -8.30
C LYS A 701 -31.14 3.61 -8.63
N TYR A 702 -31.28 3.94 -9.92
CA TYR A 702 -31.25 5.27 -10.50
C TYR A 702 -32.56 5.60 -11.27
N GLY A 703 -33.67 4.93 -10.96
CA GLY A 703 -34.99 5.31 -11.50
C GLY A 703 -35.50 6.63 -10.93
N THR A 704 -36.52 7.24 -11.56
CA THR A 704 -37.13 8.49 -11.08
C THR A 704 -37.79 8.29 -9.70
N PRO A 705 -38.13 9.35 -8.94
CA PRO A 705 -38.76 9.21 -7.63
C PRO A 705 -40.05 8.39 -7.65
N GLU A 706 -40.87 8.52 -8.70
CA GLU A 706 -42.13 7.79 -8.89
C GLU A 706 -41.90 6.28 -9.09
N GLU A 707 -40.81 5.90 -9.77
CA GLU A 707 -40.43 4.49 -10.00
C GLU A 707 -39.92 3.77 -8.73
N ARG A 708 -39.71 4.49 -7.63
CA ARG A 708 -39.18 3.95 -6.36
C ARG A 708 -40.27 3.54 -5.35
N GLY A 709 -41.55 3.75 -5.67
CA GLY A 709 -42.71 3.31 -4.86
C GLY A 709 -42.95 1.81 -4.86
#